data_AF-A0A933LFL5-F1
#
_entry.id   AF-A0A933LFL5-F1
#
_cell.length_a   1.000
_cell.length_b   1.000
_cell.length_c   1.000
_cell.angle_alpha   90.00
_cell.angle_beta   90.00
_cell.angle_gamma   90.00
#
_symmetry.space_group_name_H-M   'P 1'
#
loop_
_entity.id
_entity.type
_entity.pdbx_description
1 polymer ?
#
loop_
_entity_poly.entity_id
_entity_poly.type
_entity_poly.pdbx_seq_one_letter_code
_entity_poly.pdbx_strand_id
1 'polypeptide(L)'
;MSRFRGVAVGLVLGAAVPATGQTPWRRAVYYDDAYPSAWVSDTSIRDALAAAGYESLNAAQLKQWMDARIADGWLSVVVFGRDVVPDTVAESKSSNTTIRRYLNKGGKIVWYGDVPMYYQGHSNGTRTTWGVTGASSVLGFNASGGTWDVNQPVTITADGAAWGLQQVWVSQRPATSSGLRVLARDVNNNAAAWVRHYTGKDVFRGFVRFFDRPGVPAPADVRALAEYAPAVLTGDNLLDNIVMTFHYPWYGNPLTTGHWVHWNDAGYSPPASWTANYLPSFPDATWNPSVQLYDSNDPAVQRWQDRAMMRAGVDISVASWWGIGTHEDLALARAIRIAKGVQWCIYYELDSVGDPTPDKIFADVKYVIDNYGPTRNYAKIDGKWLVTVYAVSGTDAANRWRQAKAMLLAAGYPVYFNGDVGDPSSATTPDPWDATHYYNPVAYQTLTSNPDNADDSASVAPGFWKIGETVWLARSLPQFASAWNNVTANHEKARFLLLETWSEWHEGTQIEPGQEIVPDAQNGFRPAGYDYGYDFIDAVGPQAHVLRWQSAGHRAEAPARLEAENMVWEPGTAAEGADEWRISAARARIGSAIEAGTSQPQAWLVVRARAVRVGALAGWPDMVLYVDDAPVGRWTVSASIPHDYRVIAPLAAGIHRLELTLDNDPGGSANVDLVIDYLDVYFPGPGGDYDADGALDSVDNCPMTANAGQSDGDGDGVGDACDLCLNTI
;
A
#
# COMPACT_ATOMS: atom_id res chain seq x y z
N MET A 1 56.55 -24.93 19.97
CA MET A 1 55.19 -25.46 20.20
C MET A 1 54.22 -24.62 19.39
N SER A 2 53.41 -25.29 18.56
CA SER A 2 52.15 -24.88 17.88
C SER A 2 52.02 -23.49 17.23
N ARG A 3 51.46 -23.30 16.03
CA ARG A 3 51.01 -24.15 14.90
C ARG A 3 50.63 -23.14 13.80
N PHE A 4 50.99 -23.45 12.55
CA PHE A 4 50.67 -22.72 11.33
C PHE A 4 49.18 -22.79 10.93
N ARG A 5 48.77 -21.81 10.09
CA ARG A 5 47.81 -21.81 8.95
C ARG A 5 46.83 -20.62 9.10
N GLY A 6 46.82 -19.60 8.25
CA GLY A 6 46.82 -19.64 6.79
C GLY A 6 45.40 -19.99 6.31
N VAL A 7 44.49 -19.02 6.35
CA VAL A 7 43.13 -19.14 5.79
C VAL A 7 43.03 -18.18 4.61
N ALA A 8 42.63 -18.74 3.48
CA ALA A 8 42.60 -18.12 2.17
C ALA A 8 41.56 -17.00 2.07
N VAL A 9 41.92 -15.98 1.30
CA VAL A 9 41.02 -14.96 0.74
C VAL A 9 39.98 -15.65 -0.13
N GLY A 10 38.72 -15.63 0.30
CA GLY A 10 37.57 -15.94 -0.55
C GLY A 10 37.04 -14.65 -1.15
N LEU A 11 37.25 -14.47 -2.45
CA LEU A 11 36.60 -13.46 -3.28
C LEU A 11 35.07 -13.58 -3.08
N VAL A 12 34.42 -12.56 -2.53
CA VAL A 12 32.97 -12.38 -2.73
C VAL A 12 32.82 -11.76 -4.11
N LEU A 13 32.47 -12.61 -5.09
CA LEU A 13 32.13 -12.18 -6.44
C LEU A 13 30.93 -11.22 -6.36
N GLY A 14 31.09 -10.06 -7.00
CA GLY A 14 29.98 -9.16 -7.28
C GLY A 14 28.87 -9.87 -8.06
N ALA A 15 27.65 -9.32 -7.98
CA ALA A 15 26.51 -9.80 -8.74
C ALA A 15 26.90 -9.85 -10.23
N ALA A 16 27.11 -11.07 -10.73
CA ALA A 16 27.26 -11.30 -12.15
C ALA A 16 25.91 -10.97 -12.80
N VAL A 17 25.93 -10.11 -13.82
CA VAL A 17 24.89 -10.09 -14.85
C VAL A 17 24.61 -11.55 -15.24
N PRO A 18 23.37 -12.04 -15.20
CA PRO A 18 23.11 -13.43 -15.52
C PRO A 18 23.62 -13.68 -16.94
N ALA A 19 24.57 -14.61 -17.06
CA ALA A 19 24.97 -15.16 -18.33
C ALA A 19 23.71 -15.59 -19.08
N THR A 20 23.65 -15.33 -20.38
CA THR A 20 22.55 -15.71 -21.28
C THR A 20 22.09 -17.14 -20.97
N GLY A 21 20.92 -17.28 -20.33
CA GLY A 21 20.34 -18.58 -19.96
C GLY A 21 19.87 -18.77 -18.50
N GLN A 22 20.11 -17.83 -17.57
CA GLN A 22 19.55 -17.90 -16.21
C GLN A 22 18.18 -17.21 -16.10
N THR A 23 17.20 -17.89 -15.48
CA THR A 23 15.88 -17.33 -15.18
C THR A 23 15.96 -16.27 -14.08
N PRO A 24 15.11 -15.23 -14.07
CA PRO A 24 15.08 -14.21 -13.03
C PRO A 24 14.62 -14.70 -11.65
N TRP A 25 14.38 -16.01 -11.48
CA TRP A 25 14.03 -16.64 -10.21
C TRP A 25 14.84 -17.91 -9.98
N ARG A 26 14.99 -18.29 -8.70
CA ARG A 26 15.68 -19.50 -8.27
C ARG A 26 14.75 -20.71 -8.37
N ARG A 27 15.26 -21.83 -8.87
CA ARG A 27 14.47 -23.02 -9.18
C ARG A 27 15.14 -24.26 -8.60
N ALA A 28 14.42 -25.00 -7.77
CA ALA A 28 14.92 -26.24 -7.17
C ALA A 28 13.90 -27.37 -7.20
N VAL A 29 14.40 -28.61 -7.18
CA VAL A 29 13.61 -29.81 -6.93
C VAL A 29 14.19 -30.54 -5.72
N TYR A 30 13.34 -30.81 -4.72
CA TYR A 30 13.73 -31.62 -3.57
C TYR A 30 13.65 -33.10 -3.92
N TYR A 31 14.75 -33.82 -3.72
CA TYR A 31 14.79 -35.27 -3.82
C TYR A 31 15.93 -35.84 -2.96
N ASP A 32 15.59 -36.76 -2.05
CA ASP A 32 16.56 -37.44 -1.19
C ASP A 32 16.18 -38.92 -1.05
N ASP A 33 17.10 -39.83 -1.43
CA ASP A 33 16.90 -41.28 -1.39
C ASP A 33 16.99 -41.87 0.02
N ALA A 34 17.56 -41.11 0.97
CA ALA A 34 17.59 -41.51 2.38
C ALA A 34 16.23 -41.33 3.07
N TYR A 35 15.32 -40.58 2.46
CA TYR A 35 13.99 -40.28 2.99
C TYR A 35 12.91 -41.15 2.33
N PRO A 36 11.86 -41.55 3.07
CA PRO A 36 10.79 -42.37 2.51
C PRO A 36 9.89 -41.57 1.56
N SER A 37 9.05 -42.28 0.80
CA SER A 37 7.93 -41.74 0.03
C SER A 37 6.62 -42.42 0.41
N ALA A 38 5.48 -41.79 0.11
CA ALA A 38 4.17 -42.43 0.19
C ALA A 38 3.69 -42.85 -1.21
N TRP A 39 3.47 -41.90 -2.11
CA TRP A 39 2.99 -42.13 -3.48
C TRP A 39 4.04 -41.78 -4.53
N VAL A 40 4.97 -40.88 -4.23
CA VAL A 40 5.98 -40.41 -5.19
C VAL A 40 7.30 -41.13 -4.97
N SER A 41 7.47 -42.28 -5.64
CA SER A 41 8.67 -43.12 -5.53
C SER A 41 9.59 -43.08 -6.75
N ASP A 42 9.10 -42.56 -7.88
CA ASP A 42 9.82 -42.49 -9.16
C ASP A 42 10.63 -41.19 -9.31
N THR A 43 11.66 -41.18 -10.16
CA THR A 43 12.58 -40.05 -10.36
C THR A 43 12.30 -39.18 -11.57
N SER A 44 11.34 -39.54 -12.43
CA SER A 44 11.16 -38.90 -13.75
C SER A 44 10.90 -37.39 -13.68
N ILE A 45 10.14 -36.91 -12.69
CA ILE A 45 9.91 -35.47 -12.50
C ILE A 45 11.19 -34.75 -12.07
N ARG A 46 11.94 -35.32 -11.11
CA ARG A 46 13.25 -34.80 -10.72
C ARG A 46 14.16 -34.68 -11.94
N ASP A 47 14.25 -35.73 -12.74
CA ASP A 47 15.09 -35.78 -13.93
C ASP A 47 14.68 -34.75 -14.97
N ALA A 48 13.37 -34.62 -15.23
CA ALA A 48 12.84 -33.63 -16.16
C ALA A 48 13.08 -32.18 -15.71
N LEU A 49 13.03 -31.90 -14.40
CA LEU A 49 13.30 -30.58 -13.84
C LEU A 49 14.80 -30.27 -13.79
N ALA A 50 15.63 -31.24 -13.42
CA ALA A 50 17.09 -31.10 -13.46
C ALA A 50 17.57 -30.81 -14.90
N ALA A 51 17.02 -31.52 -15.89
CA ALA A 51 17.26 -31.25 -17.31
C ALA A 51 16.78 -29.85 -17.75
N ALA A 52 15.78 -29.27 -17.08
CA ALA A 52 15.31 -27.91 -17.29
C ALA A 52 16.07 -26.83 -16.48
N GLY A 53 17.14 -27.23 -15.78
CA GLY A 53 18.02 -26.32 -15.02
C GLY A 53 17.60 -26.06 -13.58
N TYR A 54 16.76 -26.91 -12.99
CA TYR A 54 16.45 -26.84 -11.55
C TYR A 54 17.59 -27.46 -10.74
N GLU A 55 17.92 -26.85 -9.60
CA GLU A 55 18.86 -27.42 -8.64
C GLU A 55 18.23 -28.63 -7.94
N SER A 56 18.85 -29.81 -8.05
CA SER A 56 18.41 -31.00 -7.31
C SER A 56 19.01 -30.96 -5.89
N LEU A 57 18.15 -30.86 -4.88
CA LEU A 57 18.55 -30.66 -3.48
C LEU A 57 18.16 -31.87 -2.63
N ASN A 58 19.10 -32.37 -1.83
CA ASN A 58 18.81 -33.30 -0.73
C ASN A 58 18.20 -32.57 0.48
N ALA A 59 17.82 -33.27 1.55
CA ALA A 59 17.10 -32.68 2.68
C ALA A 59 17.89 -31.57 3.40
N ALA A 60 19.21 -31.71 3.54
CA ALA A 60 20.05 -30.70 4.19
C ALA A 60 20.28 -29.48 3.29
N GLN A 61 20.52 -29.71 1.99
CA GLN A 61 20.66 -28.65 0.98
C GLN A 61 19.36 -27.87 0.81
N LEU A 62 18.20 -28.54 0.86
CA LEU A 62 16.90 -27.91 0.80
C LEU A 62 16.72 -26.90 1.93
N LYS A 63 17.10 -27.28 3.16
CA LYS A 63 17.05 -26.37 4.31
C LYS A 63 17.93 -25.15 4.07
N GLN A 64 19.20 -25.36 3.71
CA GLN A 64 20.15 -24.26 3.45
C GLN A 64 19.65 -23.33 2.35
N TRP A 65 19.10 -23.91 1.28
CA TRP A 65 18.56 -23.15 0.15
C TRP A 65 17.33 -22.36 0.56
N MET A 66 16.39 -22.95 1.31
CA MET A 66 15.22 -22.23 1.84
C MET A 66 15.61 -21.14 2.84
N ASP A 67 16.56 -21.39 3.74
CA ASP A 67 17.08 -20.40 4.68
C ASP A 67 17.74 -19.22 3.94
N ALA A 68 18.46 -19.49 2.84
CA ALA A 68 19.00 -18.44 1.97
C ALA A 68 17.88 -17.61 1.32
N ARG A 69 16.82 -18.24 0.81
CA ARG A 69 15.66 -17.55 0.24
C ARG A 69 14.85 -16.76 1.26
N ILE A 70 14.75 -17.26 2.50
CA ILE A 70 14.14 -16.53 3.61
C ILE A 70 14.94 -15.26 3.93
N ALA A 71 16.28 -15.33 3.82
CA ALA A 71 17.16 -14.21 4.09
C ALA A 71 17.19 -13.18 2.96
N ASP A 72 17.25 -13.64 1.69
CA ASP A 72 17.43 -12.76 0.53
C ASP A 72 16.12 -12.33 -0.14
N GLY A 73 15.00 -13.02 0.11
CA GLY A 73 13.68 -12.70 -0.45
C GLY A 73 13.55 -12.93 -1.96
N TRP A 74 14.53 -13.58 -2.61
CA TRP A 74 14.52 -13.77 -4.06
C TRP A 74 13.34 -14.63 -4.50
N LEU A 75 12.75 -14.26 -5.65
CA LEU A 75 11.72 -15.04 -6.30
C LEU A 75 12.21 -16.48 -6.50
N SER A 76 11.45 -17.44 -5.99
CA SER A 76 11.95 -18.79 -5.83
C SER A 76 10.85 -19.84 -5.79
N VAL A 77 11.14 -21.00 -6.39
CA VAL A 77 10.26 -22.16 -6.39
C VAL A 77 11.00 -23.44 -6.04
N VAL A 78 10.36 -24.27 -5.21
CA VAL A 78 10.78 -25.66 -4.97
C VAL A 78 9.68 -26.62 -5.38
N VAL A 79 9.98 -27.56 -6.27
CA VAL A 79 9.12 -28.71 -6.55
C VAL A 79 9.51 -29.86 -5.61
N PHE A 80 8.56 -30.45 -4.92
CA PHE A 80 8.81 -31.62 -4.08
C PHE A 80 8.76 -32.90 -4.91
N GLY A 81 9.93 -33.46 -5.22
CA GLY A 81 10.08 -34.73 -5.93
C GLY A 81 9.83 -35.97 -5.06
N ARG A 82 9.46 -35.77 -3.79
CA ARG A 82 9.03 -36.77 -2.81
C ARG A 82 7.83 -36.21 -2.06
N ASP A 83 6.81 -37.02 -1.80
CA ASP A 83 5.58 -36.60 -1.12
C ASP A 83 5.58 -36.85 0.39
N VAL A 84 6.78 -36.97 0.96
CA VAL A 84 7.02 -36.96 2.41
C VAL A 84 7.98 -35.80 2.69
N VAL A 85 7.54 -34.86 3.52
CA VAL A 85 8.33 -33.67 3.84
C VAL A 85 9.50 -34.06 4.75
N PRO A 86 10.74 -33.61 4.51
CA PRO A 86 11.85 -33.96 5.39
C PRO A 86 11.77 -33.20 6.71
N ASP A 87 12.17 -33.86 7.79
CA ASP A 87 12.33 -33.29 9.13
C ASP A 87 13.28 -32.07 9.18
N THR A 88 14.14 -31.86 8.18
CA THR A 88 15.02 -30.69 8.09
C THR A 88 14.28 -29.38 7.82
N VAL A 89 13.13 -29.42 7.11
CA VAL A 89 12.37 -28.20 6.75
C VAL A 89 10.96 -28.16 7.34
N ALA A 90 10.48 -29.30 7.83
CA ALA A 90 9.30 -29.42 8.67
C ALA A 90 9.74 -29.90 10.05
N GLU A 91 10.52 -29.09 10.76
CA GLU A 91 11.21 -29.48 12.00
C GLU A 91 10.26 -29.86 13.14
N SER A 92 9.03 -29.35 13.10
CA SER A 92 7.99 -29.64 14.07
C SER A 92 6.62 -29.61 13.40
N LYS A 93 5.62 -30.22 14.04
CA LYS A 93 4.21 -30.13 13.64
C LYS A 93 3.63 -28.77 14.08
N SER A 94 4.15 -27.69 13.52
CA SER A 94 3.73 -26.32 13.82
C SER A 94 3.99 -25.38 12.65
N SER A 95 3.46 -24.17 12.74
CA SER A 95 3.74 -23.10 11.79
C SER A 95 5.14 -22.50 11.94
N ASN A 96 5.93 -22.90 12.94
CA ASN A 96 7.29 -22.43 13.13
C ASN A 96 8.32 -23.39 12.50
N THR A 97 8.20 -23.59 11.19
CA THR A 97 9.08 -24.45 10.40
C THR A 97 9.74 -23.69 9.27
N THR A 98 10.86 -24.18 8.75
CA THR A 98 11.56 -23.54 7.62
C THR A 98 10.66 -23.44 6.40
N ILE A 99 9.93 -24.51 6.08
CA ILE A 99 9.00 -24.52 4.95
C ILE A 99 7.90 -23.44 5.11
N ARG A 100 7.42 -23.23 6.33
CA ARG A 100 6.39 -22.22 6.63
C ARG A 100 6.96 -20.80 6.56
N ARG A 101 8.17 -20.57 7.08
CA ARG A 101 8.88 -19.28 6.96
C ARG A 101 9.19 -18.94 5.50
N TYR A 102 9.59 -19.91 4.70
CA TYR A 102 9.83 -19.75 3.26
C TYR A 102 8.57 -19.29 2.53
N LEU A 103 7.43 -19.93 2.78
CA LEU A 103 6.14 -19.52 2.21
C LEU A 103 5.71 -18.10 2.67
N ASN A 104 5.92 -17.76 3.93
CA ASN A 104 5.63 -16.41 4.47
C ASN A 104 6.52 -15.31 3.85
N LYS A 105 7.67 -15.69 3.28
CA LYS A 105 8.59 -14.80 2.56
C LYS A 105 8.36 -14.77 1.05
N GLY A 106 7.21 -15.29 0.58
CA GLY A 106 6.86 -15.29 -0.84
C GLY A 106 7.42 -16.49 -1.63
N GLY A 107 8.03 -17.45 -0.95
CA GLY A 107 8.48 -18.69 -1.59
C GLY A 107 7.32 -19.48 -2.21
N LYS A 108 7.58 -20.16 -3.33
CA LYS A 108 6.63 -21.04 -3.99
C LYS A 108 6.99 -22.50 -3.81
N ILE A 109 5.99 -23.34 -3.55
CA ILE A 109 6.14 -24.80 -3.45
C ILE A 109 5.15 -25.48 -4.37
N VAL A 110 5.61 -26.42 -5.19
CA VAL A 110 4.75 -27.32 -5.96
C VAL A 110 4.81 -28.72 -5.37
N TRP A 111 3.65 -29.22 -4.96
CA TRP A 111 3.46 -30.51 -4.34
C TRP A 111 2.54 -31.38 -5.20
N TYR A 112 3.02 -32.58 -5.54
CA TYR A 112 2.22 -33.63 -6.14
C TYR A 112 2.37 -34.91 -5.31
N GLY A 113 1.31 -35.69 -5.17
CA GLY A 113 1.28 -36.89 -4.32
C GLY A 113 0.27 -36.83 -3.19
N ASP A 114 0.55 -37.57 -2.10
CA ASP A 114 -0.37 -37.73 -0.97
C ASP A 114 -0.65 -36.40 -0.24
N VAL A 115 -1.53 -36.44 0.75
CA VAL A 115 -1.90 -35.28 1.57
C VAL A 115 -0.63 -34.59 2.11
N PRO A 116 -0.44 -33.29 1.85
CA PRO A 116 0.74 -32.56 2.28
C PRO A 116 0.98 -32.73 3.78
N MET A 117 2.21 -33.05 4.16
CA MET A 117 2.63 -33.18 5.56
C MET A 117 1.83 -34.22 6.36
N TYR A 118 1.19 -35.21 5.70
CA TYR A 118 0.61 -36.35 6.40
C TYR A 118 1.69 -37.17 7.11
N TYR A 119 2.87 -37.24 6.50
CA TYR A 119 4.08 -37.83 7.05
C TYR A 119 5.22 -36.81 7.09
N GLN A 120 6.00 -36.84 8.17
CA GLN A 120 7.34 -36.26 8.24
C GLN A 120 8.35 -37.41 8.04
N GLY A 121 9.29 -37.25 7.12
CA GLY A 121 10.32 -38.25 6.84
C GLY A 121 11.60 -37.98 7.63
N HIS A 122 12.39 -39.02 7.84
CA HIS A 122 13.68 -38.98 8.50
C HIS A 122 14.76 -39.62 7.62
N SER A 123 16.01 -39.18 7.77
CA SER A 123 17.18 -39.62 6.98
C SER A 123 17.56 -41.10 7.14
N ASN A 124 16.92 -41.82 8.06
CA ASN A 124 17.09 -43.26 8.25
C ASN A 124 16.02 -44.09 7.50
N GLY A 125 15.26 -43.48 6.59
CA GLY A 125 14.19 -44.12 5.82
C GLY A 125 12.87 -44.31 6.59
N THR A 126 12.79 -43.86 7.84
CA THR A 126 11.55 -43.93 8.63
C THR A 126 10.71 -42.67 8.47
N ARG A 127 9.43 -42.74 8.86
CA ARG A 127 8.51 -41.60 8.85
C ARG A 127 7.67 -41.54 10.13
N THR A 128 7.39 -40.33 10.57
CA THR A 128 6.41 -40.02 11.62
C THR A 128 5.07 -39.67 10.97
N THR A 129 3.99 -40.30 11.41
CA THR A 129 2.63 -39.99 10.94
C THR A 129 2.05 -38.81 11.71
N TRP A 130 1.79 -37.70 11.02
CA TRP A 130 1.07 -36.55 11.56
C TRP A 130 -0.42 -36.58 11.24
N GLY A 131 -0.81 -37.30 10.18
CA GLY A 131 -2.18 -37.36 9.68
C GLY A 131 -2.63 -36.05 9.02
N VAL A 132 -3.93 -35.91 8.80
CA VAL A 132 -4.53 -34.71 8.15
C VAL A 132 -4.25 -33.40 8.89
N THR A 133 -3.92 -33.49 10.18
CA THR A 133 -3.58 -32.32 11.00
C THR A 133 -2.15 -31.84 10.79
N GLY A 134 -1.29 -32.59 10.09
CA GLY A 134 0.04 -32.12 9.71
C GLY A 134 -0.02 -30.89 8.81
N ALA A 135 -0.84 -30.95 7.75
CA ALA A 135 -1.15 -29.80 6.90
C ALA A 135 -1.71 -28.63 7.72
N SER A 136 -2.74 -28.86 8.55
CA SER A 136 -3.34 -27.74 9.30
C SER A 136 -2.39 -27.11 10.32
N SER A 137 -1.45 -27.87 10.87
CA SER A 137 -0.46 -27.34 11.82
C SER A 137 0.64 -26.53 11.14
N VAL A 138 1.12 -26.99 9.97
CA VAL A 138 2.24 -26.34 9.26
C VAL A 138 1.74 -25.25 8.30
N LEU A 139 0.75 -25.59 7.48
CA LEU A 139 0.17 -24.74 6.43
C LEU A 139 -1.00 -23.88 6.93
N GLY A 140 -1.59 -24.19 8.08
CA GLY A 140 -2.68 -23.41 8.66
C GLY A 140 -4.08 -23.74 8.13
N PHE A 141 -4.24 -24.80 7.33
CA PHE A 141 -5.55 -25.25 6.86
C PHE A 141 -5.58 -26.77 6.55
N ASN A 142 -6.79 -27.33 6.43
CA ASN A 142 -6.96 -28.74 6.07
C ASN A 142 -6.81 -28.97 4.56
N ALA A 143 -5.66 -29.51 4.15
CA ALA A 143 -5.32 -29.79 2.75
C ALA A 143 -6.02 -31.01 2.13
N SER A 144 -6.91 -31.69 2.87
CA SER A 144 -7.62 -32.89 2.44
C SER A 144 -9.04 -32.98 3.01
N GLY A 145 -9.72 -31.85 3.15
CA GLY A 145 -11.06 -31.76 3.76
C GLY A 145 -12.22 -32.20 2.85
N GLY A 146 -11.99 -32.50 1.58
CA GLY A 146 -13.03 -32.95 0.64
C GLY A 146 -13.36 -34.44 0.80
N THR A 147 -14.31 -34.93 0.02
CA THR A 147 -14.67 -36.36 0.02
C THR A 147 -13.57 -37.18 -0.65
N TRP A 148 -13.07 -38.19 0.07
CA TRP A 148 -11.97 -39.03 -0.38
C TRP A 148 -12.43 -40.12 -1.36
N ASP A 149 -11.53 -40.52 -2.27
CA ASP A 149 -11.66 -41.69 -3.15
C ASP A 149 -12.94 -41.74 -4.00
N VAL A 150 -13.45 -40.57 -4.39
CA VAL A 150 -14.59 -40.45 -5.32
C VAL A 150 -14.26 -41.05 -6.68
N ASN A 151 -12.97 -41.05 -7.06
CA ASN A 151 -12.43 -41.71 -8.24
C ASN A 151 -13.13 -41.33 -9.55
N GLN A 152 -13.47 -40.04 -9.69
CA GLN A 152 -13.98 -39.46 -10.93
C GLN A 152 -13.00 -38.44 -11.53
N PRO A 153 -13.06 -38.20 -12.86
CA PRO A 153 -12.20 -37.21 -13.51
C PRO A 153 -12.39 -35.80 -12.93
N VAL A 154 -11.30 -35.03 -12.88
CA VAL A 154 -11.34 -33.61 -12.53
C VAL A 154 -11.77 -32.74 -13.70
N THR A 155 -12.35 -31.59 -13.40
CA THR A 155 -12.58 -30.49 -14.35
C THR A 155 -11.55 -29.40 -14.09
N ILE A 156 -10.69 -29.11 -15.07
CA ILE A 156 -9.75 -27.98 -15.00
C ILE A 156 -10.56 -26.68 -15.06
N THR A 157 -10.29 -25.78 -14.12
CA THR A 157 -10.95 -24.46 -14.06
C THR A 157 -10.29 -23.48 -15.02
N ALA A 158 -10.91 -22.31 -15.25
CA ALA A 158 -10.28 -21.23 -16.00
C ALA A 158 -8.92 -20.81 -15.41
N ASP A 159 -8.82 -20.76 -14.07
CA ASP A 159 -7.57 -20.50 -13.37
C ASP A 159 -6.53 -21.59 -13.61
N GLY A 160 -6.91 -22.86 -13.55
CA GLY A 160 -6.01 -23.97 -13.84
C GLY A 160 -5.47 -23.92 -15.27
N ALA A 161 -6.33 -23.62 -16.23
CA ALA A 161 -5.93 -23.45 -17.63
C ALA A 161 -4.99 -22.24 -17.82
N ALA A 162 -5.26 -21.13 -17.13
CA ALA A 162 -4.39 -19.94 -17.15
C ALA A 162 -3.00 -20.22 -16.53
N TRP A 163 -2.93 -21.15 -15.58
CA TRP A 163 -1.70 -21.66 -14.99
C TRP A 163 -1.03 -22.77 -15.83
N GLY A 164 -1.60 -23.09 -16.99
CA GLY A 164 -1.03 -24.04 -17.94
C GLY A 164 -1.30 -25.51 -17.62
N LEU A 165 -2.24 -25.83 -16.72
CA LEU A 165 -2.67 -27.21 -16.51
C LEU A 165 -3.40 -27.75 -17.73
N GLN A 166 -3.05 -28.97 -18.14
CA GLN A 166 -3.62 -29.64 -19.30
C GLN A 166 -4.04 -31.07 -18.99
N GLN A 167 -3.33 -31.75 -18.09
CA GLN A 167 -3.60 -33.13 -17.76
C GLN A 167 -4.88 -33.24 -16.92
N VAL A 168 -5.82 -34.06 -17.38
CA VAL A 168 -6.96 -34.51 -16.57
C VAL A 168 -6.57 -35.80 -15.84
N TRP A 169 -6.88 -35.88 -14.55
CA TRP A 169 -6.69 -37.08 -13.73
C TRP A 169 -7.96 -37.39 -12.94
N VAL A 170 -7.91 -38.49 -12.18
CA VAL A 170 -9.01 -38.95 -11.32
C VAL A 170 -8.69 -38.55 -9.87
N SER A 171 -9.55 -37.73 -9.25
CA SER A 171 -9.31 -37.20 -7.89
C SER A 171 -9.53 -38.25 -6.79
N GLN A 172 -8.68 -38.21 -5.76
CA GLN A 172 -8.73 -39.15 -4.61
C GLN A 172 -8.59 -38.48 -3.24
N ARG A 173 -7.91 -37.34 -3.12
CA ARG A 173 -7.67 -36.64 -1.85
C ARG A 173 -7.91 -35.13 -1.99
N PRO A 174 -9.09 -34.68 -2.45
CA PRO A 174 -9.34 -33.27 -2.66
C PRO A 174 -9.46 -32.51 -1.33
N ALA A 175 -9.24 -31.20 -1.36
CA ALA A 175 -9.48 -30.29 -0.24
C ALA A 175 -10.86 -29.61 -0.37
N THR A 176 -11.39 -29.07 0.71
CA THR A 176 -12.48 -28.09 0.62
C THR A 176 -11.97 -26.83 -0.07
N SER A 177 -12.81 -26.13 -0.83
CA SER A 177 -12.41 -24.95 -1.62
C SER A 177 -12.19 -23.66 -0.80
N SER A 178 -12.61 -23.60 0.46
CA SER A 178 -12.56 -22.38 1.27
C SER A 178 -11.13 -21.85 1.45
N GLY A 179 -10.92 -20.57 1.09
CA GLY A 179 -9.62 -19.90 1.21
C GLY A 179 -8.54 -20.39 0.24
N LEU A 180 -8.92 -21.07 -0.85
CA LEU A 180 -8.01 -21.58 -1.87
C LEU A 180 -8.36 -21.00 -3.24
N ARG A 181 -7.33 -20.72 -4.05
CA ARG A 181 -7.51 -20.57 -5.49
C ARG A 181 -7.60 -21.96 -6.10
N VAL A 182 -8.75 -22.32 -6.67
CA VAL A 182 -8.99 -23.68 -7.16
C VAL A 182 -8.58 -23.80 -8.62
N LEU A 183 -7.63 -24.68 -8.91
CA LEU A 183 -7.11 -24.92 -10.27
C LEU A 183 -7.86 -26.06 -10.97
N ALA A 184 -8.30 -27.08 -10.23
CA ALA A 184 -9.15 -28.15 -10.76
C ALA A 184 -10.15 -28.63 -9.70
N ARG A 185 -11.36 -28.97 -10.13
CA ARG A 185 -12.46 -29.43 -9.27
C ARG A 185 -12.75 -30.92 -9.47
N ASP A 186 -13.09 -31.62 -8.40
CA ASP A 186 -13.70 -32.95 -8.51
C ASP A 186 -15.21 -32.84 -8.83
N VAL A 187 -15.89 -33.98 -8.98
CA VAL A 187 -17.34 -34.04 -9.26
C VAL A 187 -18.23 -33.55 -8.10
N ASN A 188 -17.68 -33.46 -6.89
CA ASN A 188 -18.36 -32.93 -5.71
C ASN A 188 -18.02 -31.46 -5.46
N ASN A 189 -17.41 -30.77 -6.45
CA ASN A 189 -16.98 -29.38 -6.37
C ASN A 189 -15.87 -29.09 -5.34
N ASN A 190 -15.19 -30.13 -4.85
CA ASN A 190 -13.99 -29.99 -4.00
C ASN A 190 -12.77 -29.62 -4.85
N ALA A 191 -11.76 -29.03 -4.21
CA ALA A 191 -10.52 -28.62 -4.86
C ALA A 191 -9.54 -29.81 -5.00
N ALA A 192 -9.45 -30.37 -6.20
CA ALA A 192 -8.51 -31.45 -6.54
C ALA A 192 -7.12 -30.92 -6.93
N ALA A 193 -7.04 -29.67 -7.41
CA ALA A 193 -5.82 -28.89 -7.51
C ALA A 193 -6.08 -27.46 -7.05
N TRP A 194 -5.13 -26.86 -6.34
CA TRP A 194 -5.32 -25.57 -5.69
C TRP A 194 -4.02 -24.88 -5.31
N VAL A 195 -4.14 -23.59 -5.00
CA VAL A 195 -3.08 -22.75 -4.45
C VAL A 195 -3.54 -22.12 -3.14
N ARG A 196 -2.66 -22.12 -2.15
CA ARG A 196 -2.79 -21.32 -0.92
C ARG A 196 -1.69 -20.26 -0.89
N HIS A 197 -2.10 -19.00 -0.88
CA HIS A 197 -1.23 -17.84 -0.74
C HIS A 197 -0.95 -17.54 0.74
N TYR A 198 0.21 -16.95 1.03
CA TYR A 198 0.68 -16.65 2.40
C TYR A 198 1.24 -15.25 2.59
N THR A 199 1.24 -14.48 1.52
CA THR A 199 1.61 -13.07 1.41
C THR A 199 0.35 -12.31 0.97
N GLY A 200 0.10 -11.13 1.53
CA GLY A 200 -1.05 -10.32 1.15
C GLY A 200 -0.97 -9.89 -0.32
N LYS A 201 -2.10 -9.92 -1.04
CA LYS A 201 -2.22 -9.59 -2.48
C LYS A 201 -1.51 -10.53 -3.47
N ASP A 202 -0.99 -11.66 -3.00
CA ASP A 202 -0.32 -12.61 -3.88
C ASP A 202 -1.30 -13.43 -4.71
N VAL A 203 -1.12 -13.42 -6.03
CA VAL A 203 -2.00 -14.13 -6.97
C VAL A 203 -1.35 -15.36 -7.60
N PHE A 204 -0.08 -15.68 -7.29
CA PHE A 204 0.66 -16.72 -8.01
C PHE A 204 1.70 -17.55 -7.21
N ARG A 205 2.19 -17.08 -6.07
CA ARG A 205 3.14 -17.78 -5.18
C ARG A 205 2.42 -18.48 -4.04
N GLY A 206 3.17 -19.18 -3.20
CA GLY A 206 2.64 -19.96 -2.09
C GLY A 206 2.65 -21.46 -2.35
N PHE A 207 1.73 -22.19 -1.71
CA PHE A 207 1.72 -23.64 -1.75
C PHE A 207 0.72 -24.14 -2.79
N VAL A 208 1.23 -24.75 -3.84
CA VAL A 208 0.47 -25.31 -4.95
C VAL A 208 0.39 -26.82 -4.78
N ARG A 209 -0.83 -27.38 -4.75
CA ARG A 209 -1.05 -28.83 -4.78
C ARG A 209 -1.82 -29.21 -6.03
N PHE A 210 -1.38 -30.27 -6.72
CA PHE A 210 -2.12 -30.86 -7.83
C PHE A 210 -1.86 -32.37 -7.91
N PHE A 211 -2.60 -33.06 -8.79
CA PHE A 211 -2.45 -34.50 -9.02
C PHE A 211 -2.62 -35.31 -7.72
N ASP A 212 -3.78 -35.17 -7.08
CA ASP A 212 -4.13 -35.72 -5.76
C ASP A 212 -4.38 -37.24 -5.77
N ARG A 213 -3.55 -38.01 -6.49
CA ARG A 213 -3.62 -39.47 -6.63
C ARG A 213 -2.21 -40.08 -6.73
N PRO A 214 -2.05 -41.40 -6.51
CA PRO A 214 -0.82 -42.11 -6.87
C PRO A 214 -0.54 -42.06 -8.38
N GLY A 215 0.74 -41.90 -8.72
CA GLY A 215 1.26 -41.90 -10.09
C GLY A 215 2.21 -40.74 -10.36
N VAL A 216 2.52 -40.54 -11.64
CA VAL A 216 3.42 -39.48 -12.12
C VAL A 216 2.60 -38.47 -12.94
N PRO A 217 2.58 -37.18 -12.56
CA PRO A 217 1.93 -36.14 -13.37
C PRO A 217 2.73 -35.84 -14.65
N ALA A 218 2.12 -35.11 -15.58
CA ALA A 218 2.81 -34.62 -16.76
C ALA A 218 3.92 -33.62 -16.36
N PRO A 219 5.19 -33.81 -16.79
CA PRO A 219 6.26 -32.86 -16.48
C PRO A 219 6.00 -31.43 -17.00
N ALA A 220 5.19 -31.30 -18.07
CA ALA A 220 4.78 -30.00 -18.59
C ALA A 220 3.91 -29.23 -17.58
N ASP A 221 2.90 -29.89 -17.00
CA ASP A 221 2.03 -29.31 -15.97
C ASP A 221 2.83 -28.96 -14.70
N VAL A 222 3.76 -29.83 -14.28
CA VAL A 222 4.67 -29.52 -13.15
C VAL A 222 5.46 -28.23 -13.42
N ARG A 223 6.04 -28.08 -14.62
CA ARG A 223 6.78 -26.88 -14.98
C ARG A 223 5.88 -25.65 -15.09
N ALA A 224 4.71 -25.77 -15.70
CA ALA A 224 3.76 -24.66 -15.83
C ALA A 224 3.32 -24.14 -14.45
N LEU A 225 3.05 -25.04 -13.50
CA LEU A 225 2.74 -24.69 -12.13
C LEU A 225 3.95 -24.15 -11.35
N ALA A 226 5.18 -24.54 -11.69
CA ALA A 226 6.38 -24.12 -10.98
C ALA A 226 6.92 -22.76 -11.48
N GLU A 227 6.90 -22.55 -12.79
CA GLU A 227 7.44 -21.35 -13.43
C GLU A 227 6.51 -20.16 -13.29
N TYR A 228 7.09 -18.96 -13.42
CA TYR A 228 6.38 -17.71 -13.25
C TYR A 228 5.86 -17.19 -14.58
N ALA A 229 4.57 -16.84 -14.62
CA ALA A 229 4.00 -16.17 -15.79
C ALA A 229 4.69 -14.81 -16.00
N PRO A 230 4.81 -14.31 -17.25
CA PRO A 230 5.41 -13.00 -17.52
C PRO A 230 4.78 -11.88 -16.68
N ALA A 231 3.46 -11.90 -16.50
CA ALA A 231 2.73 -10.96 -15.65
C ALA A 231 3.11 -10.99 -14.16
N VAL A 232 3.72 -12.09 -13.68
CA VAL A 232 4.21 -12.25 -12.29
C VAL A 232 5.67 -11.83 -12.17
N LEU A 233 6.46 -12.06 -13.23
CA LEU A 233 7.81 -11.52 -13.37
C LEU A 233 7.82 -9.99 -13.49
N THR A 234 6.77 -9.46 -14.10
CA THR A 234 6.46 -8.04 -14.08
C THR A 234 5.51 -7.67 -12.96
N GLY A 235 5.06 -8.61 -12.11
CA GLY A 235 3.89 -8.48 -11.20
C GLY A 235 4.22 -8.21 -9.75
N ASP A 236 5.36 -8.72 -9.29
CA ASP A 236 5.99 -8.25 -8.04
C ASP A 236 6.95 -7.07 -8.30
N ASN A 237 7.13 -6.70 -9.57
CA ASN A 237 7.84 -5.53 -10.09
C ASN A 237 6.96 -4.79 -11.13
N LEU A 238 5.63 -4.73 -10.92
CA LEU A 238 4.85 -3.72 -11.65
C LEU A 238 5.35 -2.43 -11.02
N LEU A 239 5.99 -1.59 -11.84
CA LEU A 239 6.53 -0.31 -11.44
C LEU A 239 5.45 0.39 -10.62
N ASP A 240 5.62 0.42 -9.29
CA ASP A 240 4.83 1.35 -8.51
C ASP A 240 5.19 2.72 -9.07
N ASN A 241 4.21 3.45 -9.55
CA ASN A 241 4.41 4.78 -10.12
C ASN A 241 3.98 5.79 -9.07
N ILE A 242 4.72 5.83 -7.97
CA ILE A 242 4.31 6.54 -6.75
C ILE A 242 4.53 8.03 -6.94
N VAL A 243 3.45 8.81 -6.98
CA VAL A 243 3.52 10.26 -7.10
C VAL A 243 3.71 10.87 -5.71
N MET A 244 4.83 11.53 -5.49
CA MET A 244 5.14 12.16 -4.20
C MET A 244 5.43 13.65 -4.37
N THR A 245 5.25 14.43 -3.31
CA THR A 245 5.64 15.85 -3.33
C THR A 245 6.27 16.28 -2.01
N PHE A 246 7.31 17.11 -2.09
CA PHE A 246 7.96 17.70 -0.91
C PHE A 246 7.10 18.83 -0.34
N HIS A 247 6.71 18.72 0.93
CA HIS A 247 5.83 19.63 1.62
C HIS A 247 6.56 20.21 2.83
N TYR A 248 6.50 21.53 3.01
CA TYR A 248 7.21 22.27 4.05
C TYR A 248 6.21 22.88 5.04
N PRO A 249 5.74 22.12 6.04
CA PRO A 249 4.71 22.57 6.98
C PRO A 249 5.29 23.42 8.12
N TRP A 250 6.13 24.41 7.79
CA TRP A 250 6.85 25.24 8.76
C TRP A 250 6.31 26.67 8.93
N TYR A 251 5.30 27.05 8.15
CA TYR A 251 4.77 28.41 8.15
C TYR A 251 3.89 28.68 9.37
N GLY A 252 3.99 29.88 9.95
CA GLY A 252 3.22 30.25 11.14
C GLY A 252 2.74 31.69 11.09
N ASN A 253 1.58 31.96 11.69
CA ASN A 253 1.03 33.31 11.78
C ASN A 253 0.54 33.68 13.21
N PRO A 254 0.34 34.98 13.51
CA PRO A 254 -0.09 35.43 14.82
C PRO A 254 -1.48 34.97 15.26
N LEU A 255 -2.35 34.57 14.32
CA LEU A 255 -3.71 34.13 14.64
C LEU A 255 -3.73 32.70 15.21
N THR A 256 -2.89 31.82 14.66
CA THR A 256 -2.88 30.39 15.01
C THR A 256 -1.73 30.03 15.95
N THR A 257 -0.48 30.34 15.57
CA THR A 257 0.73 30.02 16.37
C THR A 257 1.15 31.18 17.30
N GLY A 258 0.49 32.34 17.20
CA GLY A 258 0.73 33.50 18.07
C GLY A 258 1.93 34.37 17.67
N HIS A 259 2.66 33.98 16.63
CA HIS A 259 3.75 34.75 16.02
C HIS A 259 3.99 34.31 14.57
N TRP A 260 4.73 35.11 13.81
CA TRP A 260 5.18 34.73 12.47
C TRP A 260 6.33 33.72 12.56
N VAL A 261 6.27 32.70 11.70
CA VAL A 261 7.31 31.69 11.51
C VAL A 261 7.55 31.55 10.00
N HIS A 262 8.81 31.53 9.57
CA HIS A 262 9.28 31.48 8.18
C HIS A 262 8.93 32.70 7.31
N TRP A 263 7.69 33.20 7.34
CA TRP A 263 7.26 34.38 6.56
C TRP A 263 8.07 35.65 6.85
N ASN A 264 8.57 35.78 8.07
CA ASN A 264 9.32 36.93 8.60
C ASN A 264 10.84 36.74 8.59
N ASP A 265 11.34 35.68 7.95
CA ASP A 265 12.77 35.42 7.85
C ASP A 265 13.50 36.58 7.17
N ALA A 266 14.84 36.59 7.23
CA ALA A 266 15.67 37.65 6.62
C ALA A 266 15.28 39.11 6.96
N GLY A 267 14.55 39.33 8.07
CA GLY A 267 14.14 40.65 8.54
C GLY A 267 12.88 41.23 7.88
N TYR A 268 12.11 40.43 7.15
CA TYR A 268 10.83 40.87 6.58
C TYR A 268 9.75 41.07 7.67
N SER A 269 8.72 41.88 7.38
CA SER A 269 7.70 42.28 8.36
C SER A 269 6.28 41.97 7.86
N PRO A 270 5.82 40.72 8.02
CA PRO A 270 4.49 40.33 7.54
C PRO A 270 3.37 40.97 8.37
N PRO A 271 2.20 41.26 7.77
CA PRO A 271 1.80 40.92 6.40
C PRO A 271 2.21 41.98 5.34
N ALA A 272 2.98 43.01 5.71
CA ALA A 272 3.38 44.06 4.77
C ALA A 272 4.50 43.59 3.81
N SER A 273 5.39 42.73 4.27
CA SER A 273 6.44 42.11 3.45
C SER A 273 6.79 40.71 3.99
N TRP A 274 7.30 39.82 3.15
CA TRP A 274 7.63 38.43 3.48
C TRP A 274 8.74 37.86 2.59
N THR A 275 9.23 36.67 2.94
CA THR A 275 10.38 35.98 2.33
C THR A 275 10.03 35.07 1.14
N ALA A 276 9.17 35.52 0.23
CA ALA A 276 8.83 34.76 -0.97
C ALA A 276 8.44 35.68 -2.13
N ASN A 277 8.68 35.23 -3.37
CA ASN A 277 8.24 35.93 -4.58
C ASN A 277 6.78 35.64 -4.96
N TYR A 278 6.10 34.79 -4.19
CA TYR A 278 4.73 34.39 -4.42
C TYR A 278 3.93 34.45 -3.12
N LEU A 279 2.61 34.50 -3.24
CA LEU A 279 1.65 34.49 -2.14
C LEU A 279 0.67 33.34 -2.35
N PRO A 280 0.35 32.53 -1.31
CA PRO A 280 -0.65 31.48 -1.40
C PRO A 280 -2.04 32.03 -1.75
N SER A 281 -2.82 31.27 -2.49
CA SER A 281 -4.19 31.65 -2.87
C SER A 281 -5.25 31.22 -1.83
N PHE A 282 -4.88 30.70 -0.66
CA PHE A 282 -5.80 30.33 0.41
C PHE A 282 -6.38 31.55 1.16
N PRO A 283 -7.70 31.63 1.47
CA PRO A 283 -8.79 30.69 1.18
C PRO A 283 -9.64 31.12 -0.04
N ASP A 284 -9.02 31.28 -1.21
CA ASP A 284 -9.56 31.72 -2.50
C ASP A 284 -9.55 33.25 -2.77
N ALA A 285 -8.40 33.68 -3.33
CA ALA A 285 -8.15 34.78 -4.30
C ALA A 285 -8.54 36.25 -4.01
N THR A 286 -8.93 36.62 -2.79
CA THR A 286 -8.96 38.06 -2.42
C THR A 286 -7.61 38.46 -1.82
N TRP A 287 -6.93 39.45 -2.44
CA TRP A 287 -5.66 40.00 -1.93
C TRP A 287 -5.82 40.46 -0.48
N ASN A 288 -5.36 39.61 0.43
CA ASN A 288 -5.36 39.81 1.86
C ASN A 288 -4.21 39.02 2.48
N PRO A 289 -2.97 39.53 2.42
CA PRO A 289 -1.79 38.82 2.93
C PRO A 289 -1.90 38.45 4.41
N SER A 290 -2.72 39.16 5.21
CA SER A 290 -2.93 38.81 6.62
C SER A 290 -3.63 37.47 6.86
N VAL A 291 -4.33 36.96 5.85
CA VAL A 291 -5.01 35.66 5.85
C VAL A 291 -4.27 34.66 4.95
N GLN A 292 -3.78 35.13 3.80
CA GLN A 292 -3.11 34.29 2.79
C GLN A 292 -1.73 33.77 3.25
N LEU A 293 -1.03 34.52 4.10
CA LEU A 293 0.16 34.03 4.80
C LEU A 293 -0.29 33.11 5.92
N TYR A 294 -0.55 31.87 5.52
CA TYR A 294 -1.20 30.88 6.33
C TYR A 294 -0.30 30.35 7.44
N ASP A 295 -0.92 29.58 8.34
CA ASP A 295 -0.22 28.80 9.36
C ASP A 295 -0.38 27.31 9.05
N SER A 296 0.73 26.58 8.96
CA SER A 296 0.74 25.13 8.68
C SER A 296 0.10 24.30 9.80
N ASN A 297 -0.11 24.88 10.99
CA ASN A 297 -0.87 24.28 12.07
C ASN A 297 -2.38 24.56 11.98
N ASP A 298 -2.87 25.40 11.07
CA ASP A 298 -4.30 25.66 10.88
C ASP A 298 -5.00 24.46 10.20
N PRO A 299 -6.00 23.82 10.86
CA PRO A 299 -6.74 22.70 10.27
C PRO A 299 -7.41 23.02 8.92
N ALA A 300 -7.84 24.27 8.70
CA ALA A 300 -8.49 24.67 7.45
C ALA A 300 -7.49 24.68 6.28
N VAL A 301 -6.25 25.12 6.55
CA VAL A 301 -5.14 25.10 5.59
C VAL A 301 -4.78 23.66 5.26
N GLN A 302 -4.58 22.81 6.28
CA GLN A 302 -4.24 21.40 6.10
C GLN A 302 -5.29 20.66 5.25
N ARG A 303 -6.58 20.86 5.51
CA ARG A 303 -7.65 20.25 4.70
C ARG A 303 -7.72 20.80 3.28
N TRP A 304 -7.40 22.08 3.08
CA TRP A 304 -7.34 22.67 1.75
C TRP A 304 -6.18 22.10 0.93
N GLN A 305 -4.99 22.02 1.52
CA GLN A 305 -3.81 21.40 0.90
C GLN A 305 -4.06 19.93 0.59
N ASP A 306 -4.68 19.18 1.50
CA ASP A 306 -5.08 17.78 1.30
C ASP A 306 -5.95 17.61 0.04
N ARG A 307 -6.97 18.46 -0.13
CA ARG A 307 -7.83 18.44 -1.32
C ARG A 307 -7.09 18.81 -2.59
N ALA A 308 -6.22 19.80 -2.51
CA ALA A 308 -5.43 20.24 -3.66
C ALA A 308 -4.43 19.14 -4.10
N MET A 309 -3.80 18.43 -3.15
CA MET A 309 -2.93 17.29 -3.43
C MET A 309 -3.71 16.11 -4.02
N MET A 310 -4.91 15.81 -3.51
CA MET A 310 -5.81 14.81 -4.13
C MET A 310 -6.14 15.16 -5.57
N ARG A 311 -6.49 16.42 -5.85
CA ARG A 311 -6.77 16.89 -7.21
C ARG A 311 -5.59 16.64 -8.16
N ALA A 312 -4.36 16.82 -7.67
CA ALA A 312 -3.14 16.56 -8.42
C ALA A 312 -2.85 15.06 -8.63
N GLY A 313 -3.54 14.15 -7.93
CA GLY A 313 -3.22 12.72 -7.95
C GLY A 313 -1.94 12.37 -7.19
N VAL A 314 -1.61 13.14 -6.14
CA VAL A 314 -0.47 12.84 -5.26
C VAL A 314 -0.83 11.67 -4.34
N ASP A 315 0.08 10.70 -4.22
CA ASP A 315 -0.07 9.57 -3.31
C ASP A 315 0.48 9.89 -1.92
N ILE A 316 1.69 10.49 -1.86
CA ILE A 316 2.42 10.74 -0.61
C ILE A 316 2.90 12.19 -0.53
N SER A 317 2.52 12.87 0.56
CA SER A 317 3.12 14.14 0.98
C SER A 317 4.34 13.86 1.85
N VAL A 318 5.49 14.39 1.43
CA VAL A 318 6.81 14.22 2.07
C VAL A 318 7.07 15.45 2.94
N ALA A 319 6.78 15.35 4.24
CA ALA A 319 6.79 16.49 5.14
C ALA A 319 8.19 16.77 5.70
N SER A 320 8.77 17.93 5.41
CA SER A 320 9.98 18.45 6.08
C SER A 320 9.86 18.29 7.59
N TRP A 321 10.86 17.66 8.21
CA TRP A 321 10.83 17.28 9.62
C TRP A 321 12.17 17.56 10.31
N TRP A 322 12.13 18.44 11.33
CA TRP A 322 13.31 19.00 12.00
C TRP A 322 13.50 18.51 13.44
N GLY A 323 12.76 17.49 13.88
CA GLY A 323 12.90 16.93 15.22
C GLY A 323 11.59 16.86 15.99
N ILE A 324 11.62 16.10 17.09
CA ILE A 324 10.47 15.93 17.99
C ILE A 324 10.08 17.26 18.62
N GLY A 325 8.81 17.63 18.49
CA GLY A 325 8.23 18.82 19.10
C GLY A 325 8.56 20.15 18.40
N THR A 326 9.17 20.13 17.21
CA THR A 326 9.30 21.34 16.38
C THR A 326 7.95 21.73 15.76
N HIS A 327 7.87 22.93 15.16
CA HIS A 327 6.64 23.43 14.54
C HIS A 327 6.10 22.48 13.48
N GLU A 328 7.00 21.89 12.69
CA GLU A 328 6.73 20.94 11.61
C GLU A 328 6.25 19.59 12.15
N ASP A 329 6.85 19.10 13.25
CA ASP A 329 6.42 17.88 13.92
C ASP A 329 4.98 18.00 14.43
N LEU A 330 4.64 19.15 15.02
CA LEU A 330 3.28 19.45 15.48
C LEU A 330 2.30 19.58 14.31
N ALA A 331 2.72 20.21 13.21
CA ALA A 331 1.91 20.34 12.01
C ALA A 331 1.61 18.96 11.40
N LEU A 332 2.64 18.11 11.24
CA LEU A 332 2.51 16.74 10.75
C LEU A 332 1.64 15.87 11.68
N ALA A 333 1.86 15.94 13.00
CA ALA A 333 1.09 15.20 13.99
C ALA A 333 -0.43 15.48 13.91
N ARG A 334 -0.80 16.70 13.50
CA ARG A 334 -2.18 17.09 13.22
C ARG A 334 -2.61 16.66 11.81
N ALA A 335 -1.82 17.01 10.78
CA ALA A 335 -2.15 16.76 9.39
C ALA A 335 -2.42 15.28 9.14
N ILE A 336 -1.57 14.38 9.65
CA ILE A 336 -1.73 12.94 9.41
C ILE A 336 -3.06 12.37 9.95
N ARG A 337 -3.72 13.06 10.89
CA ARG A 337 -5.02 12.66 11.45
C ARG A 337 -6.21 13.24 10.69
N ILE A 338 -6.07 14.43 10.10
CA ILE A 338 -7.18 15.19 9.50
C ILE A 338 -7.11 15.32 7.97
N ALA A 339 -5.92 15.18 7.39
CA ALA A 339 -5.62 15.27 5.97
C ALA A 339 -5.40 13.84 5.41
N LYS A 340 -6.52 13.23 5.03
CA LYS A 340 -6.64 11.80 4.69
C LYS A 340 -6.66 11.58 3.18
N GLY A 341 -6.52 12.63 2.40
CA GLY A 341 -6.49 12.64 0.95
C GLY A 341 -5.17 12.23 0.36
N VAL A 342 -4.08 12.32 1.11
CA VAL A 342 -2.76 11.74 0.77
C VAL A 342 -2.13 11.04 1.96
N GLN A 343 -1.26 10.05 1.73
CA GLN A 343 -0.45 9.47 2.80
C GLN A 343 0.70 10.42 3.14
N TRP A 344 1.31 10.20 4.30
CA TRP A 344 2.37 11.08 4.81
C TRP A 344 3.63 10.27 5.12
N CYS A 345 4.79 10.86 4.86
CA CYS A 345 6.05 10.42 5.43
C CYS A 345 6.88 11.63 5.85
N ILE A 346 7.91 11.41 6.66
CA ILE A 346 8.83 12.49 7.01
C ILE A 346 9.91 12.62 5.93
N TYR A 347 10.35 13.86 5.70
CA TYR A 347 11.64 14.20 5.15
C TYR A 347 12.57 14.58 6.29
N TYR A 348 13.48 13.67 6.63
CA TYR A 348 14.37 13.84 7.77
C TYR A 348 15.49 14.83 7.42
N GLU A 349 15.37 16.05 7.94
CA GLU A 349 16.22 17.20 7.57
C GLU A 349 17.48 17.34 8.44
N LEU A 350 17.47 16.80 9.66
CA LEU A 350 18.53 17.00 10.65
C LEU A 350 19.91 16.50 10.21
N ASP A 351 19.98 15.61 9.21
CA ASP A 351 21.25 15.15 8.66
C ASP A 351 22.00 16.26 7.93
N SER A 352 21.28 17.19 7.29
CA SER A 352 21.86 18.32 6.54
C SER A 352 22.65 19.31 7.41
N VAL A 353 22.41 19.32 8.73
CA VAL A 353 22.97 20.32 9.66
C VAL A 353 23.71 19.75 10.87
N GLY A 354 23.60 18.44 11.15
CA GLY A 354 23.93 17.94 12.50
C GLY A 354 24.54 16.55 12.64
N ASP A 355 24.77 15.80 11.55
CA ASP A 355 25.35 14.45 11.58
C ASP A 355 24.81 13.55 12.72
N PRO A 356 23.47 13.34 12.81
CA PRO A 356 22.85 12.69 13.96
C PRO A 356 23.37 11.27 14.18
N THR A 357 23.65 10.93 15.43
CA THR A 357 24.14 9.60 15.81
C THR A 357 23.13 8.50 15.46
N PRO A 358 23.58 7.23 15.28
CA PRO A 358 22.67 6.10 15.08
C PRO A 358 21.56 6.00 16.13
N ASP A 359 21.87 6.25 17.41
CA ASP A 359 20.91 6.24 18.51
C ASP A 359 19.85 7.35 18.36
N LYS A 360 20.26 8.54 17.91
CA LYS A 360 19.34 9.65 17.64
C LYS A 360 18.40 9.32 16.47
N ILE A 361 18.95 8.83 15.37
CA ILE A 361 18.15 8.41 14.21
C ILE A 361 17.16 7.31 14.62
N PHE A 362 17.61 6.29 15.35
CA PHE A 362 16.74 5.24 15.89
C PHE A 362 15.61 5.81 16.75
N ALA A 363 15.94 6.69 17.70
CA ALA A 363 14.95 7.28 18.61
C ALA A 363 13.91 8.13 17.86
N ASP A 364 14.35 8.92 16.89
CA ASP A 364 13.47 9.78 16.08
C ASP A 364 12.54 8.97 15.17
N VAL A 365 13.10 8.04 14.39
CA VAL A 365 12.32 7.23 13.46
C VAL A 365 11.34 6.34 14.24
N LYS A 366 11.77 5.79 15.39
CA LYS A 366 10.87 5.06 16.28
C LYS A 366 9.75 5.95 16.82
N TYR A 367 10.06 7.16 17.28
CA TYR A 367 9.05 8.13 17.73
C TYR A 367 8.02 8.40 16.63
N VAL A 368 8.49 8.68 15.42
CA VAL A 368 7.62 8.93 14.26
C VAL A 368 6.71 7.73 14.01
N ILE A 369 7.25 6.51 13.95
CA ILE A 369 6.44 5.32 13.68
C ILE A 369 5.46 5.03 14.83
N ASP A 370 5.86 5.19 16.10
CA ASP A 370 4.99 4.94 17.24
C ASP A 370 3.83 5.94 17.32
N ASN A 371 4.07 7.22 16.99
CA ASN A 371 3.08 8.27 17.12
C ASN A 371 2.20 8.40 15.87
N TYR A 372 2.77 8.18 14.69
CA TYR A 372 2.12 8.43 13.40
C TYR A 372 1.72 7.15 12.68
N GLY A 373 2.42 6.03 12.89
CA GLY A 373 2.08 4.74 12.29
C GLY A 373 0.67 4.22 12.63
N PRO A 374 0.18 4.32 13.88
CA PRO A 374 -1.17 3.87 14.25
C PRO A 374 -2.31 4.58 13.53
N THR A 375 -2.08 5.75 12.93
CA THR A 375 -3.13 6.48 12.18
C THR A 375 -3.47 5.79 10.86
N ARG A 376 -2.65 4.81 10.41
CA ARG A 376 -2.75 4.14 9.11
C ARG A 376 -2.63 5.06 7.89
N ASN A 377 -2.32 6.34 8.11
CA ASN A 377 -2.10 7.34 7.07
C ASN A 377 -0.60 7.68 6.88
N TYR A 378 0.29 7.03 7.64
CA TYR A 378 1.73 7.07 7.43
C TYR A 378 2.15 6.00 6.40
N ALA A 379 2.92 6.40 5.39
CA ALA A 379 3.20 5.59 4.21
C ALA A 379 4.08 4.37 4.51
N LYS A 380 3.83 3.28 3.76
CA LYS A 380 4.66 2.07 3.75
C LYS A 380 4.96 1.62 2.33
N ILE A 381 6.22 1.34 2.03
CA ILE A 381 6.65 0.71 0.77
C ILE A 381 7.04 -0.73 1.06
N ASP A 382 6.50 -1.69 0.30
CA ASP A 382 6.77 -3.12 0.48
C ASP A 382 6.55 -3.61 1.93
N GLY A 383 5.54 -3.06 2.60
CA GLY A 383 5.21 -3.33 4.01
C GLY A 383 6.18 -2.73 5.04
N LYS A 384 7.18 -1.95 4.63
CA LYS A 384 8.14 -1.25 5.49
C LYS A 384 7.78 0.24 5.62
N TRP A 385 8.01 0.85 6.77
CA TRP A 385 7.71 2.27 7.01
C TRP A 385 8.63 3.19 6.18
N LEU A 386 8.06 4.09 5.39
CA LEU A 386 8.83 4.99 4.52
C LEU A 386 9.43 6.14 5.33
N VAL A 387 10.72 6.38 5.16
CA VAL A 387 11.41 7.58 5.63
C VAL A 387 12.22 8.13 4.47
N THR A 388 11.95 9.38 4.07
CA THR A 388 12.82 10.09 3.13
C THR A 388 13.84 10.89 3.94
N VAL A 389 15.06 11.07 3.42
CA VAL A 389 16.16 11.73 4.14
C VAL A 389 16.82 12.76 3.23
N TYR A 390 16.99 13.99 3.71
CA TYR A 390 17.58 15.08 2.94
C TYR A 390 19.11 15.10 3.05
N ALA A 391 19.77 15.48 1.95
CA ALA A 391 21.19 15.84 1.86
C ALA A 391 22.16 14.80 2.45
N VAL A 392 21.94 13.52 2.18
CA VAL A 392 22.77 12.41 2.67
C VAL A 392 23.84 12.03 1.66
N SER A 393 25.07 12.45 1.92
CA SER A 393 26.22 12.11 1.07
C SER A 393 27.37 11.51 1.88
N GLY A 394 28.09 10.58 1.24
CA GLY A 394 29.29 9.98 1.80
C GLY A 394 29.08 8.77 2.72
N THR A 395 30.20 8.11 3.04
CA THR A 395 30.21 6.83 3.76
C THR A 395 29.82 6.96 5.23
N ASP A 396 30.09 8.10 5.86
CA ASP A 396 29.81 8.30 7.28
C ASP A 396 28.31 8.38 7.55
N ALA A 397 27.56 9.19 6.78
CA ALA A 397 26.10 9.21 6.84
C ALA A 397 25.52 7.81 6.58
N ALA A 398 25.96 7.13 5.51
CA ALA A 398 25.54 5.77 5.21
C ALA A 398 25.79 4.78 6.36
N ASN A 399 26.93 4.90 7.06
CA ASN A 399 27.23 4.07 8.24
C ASN A 399 26.26 4.36 9.41
N ARG A 400 25.93 5.63 9.66
CA ARG A 400 25.02 6.02 10.74
C ARG A 400 23.61 5.47 10.50
N TRP A 401 23.09 5.68 9.29
CA TRP A 401 21.78 5.20 8.87
C TRP A 401 21.70 3.67 8.79
N ARG A 402 22.77 2.96 8.41
CA ARG A 402 22.84 1.49 8.45
C ARG A 402 22.69 0.93 9.85
N GLN A 403 23.41 1.51 10.81
CA GLN A 403 23.32 1.10 12.21
C GLN A 403 21.91 1.35 12.76
N ALA A 404 21.34 2.53 12.49
CA ALA A 404 19.98 2.85 12.90
C ALA A 404 18.94 1.90 12.26
N LYS A 405 19.07 1.59 10.96
CA LYS A 405 18.22 0.63 10.25
C LYS A 405 18.25 -0.75 10.90
N ALA A 406 19.43 -1.23 11.28
CA ALA A 406 19.59 -2.51 11.96
C ALA A 406 18.96 -2.50 13.37
N MET A 407 19.11 -1.40 14.12
CA MET A 407 18.47 -1.23 15.42
C MET A 407 16.94 -1.21 15.32
N LEU A 408 16.40 -0.47 14.35
CA LEU A 408 14.96 -0.42 14.07
C LEU A 408 14.42 -1.80 13.70
N LEU A 409 15.09 -2.51 12.79
CA LEU A 409 14.70 -3.87 12.41
C LEU A 409 14.72 -4.84 13.60
N ALA A 410 15.76 -4.78 14.43
CA ALA A 410 15.88 -5.61 15.64
C ALA A 410 14.78 -5.30 16.68
N ALA A 411 14.30 -4.05 16.71
CA ALA A 411 13.18 -3.61 17.56
C ALA A 411 11.80 -3.87 16.95
N GLY A 412 11.71 -4.49 15.76
CA GLY A 412 10.43 -4.80 15.09
C GLY A 412 9.87 -3.68 14.20
N TYR A 413 10.70 -2.69 13.85
CA TYR A 413 10.34 -1.55 12.99
C TYR A 413 11.03 -1.68 11.62
N PRO A 414 10.50 -2.45 10.67
CA PRO A 414 11.07 -2.52 9.32
C PRO A 414 10.84 -1.19 8.61
N VAL A 415 11.91 -0.60 8.05
CA VAL A 415 11.90 0.72 7.39
C VAL A 415 12.41 0.65 5.96
N TYR A 416 11.85 1.51 5.11
CA TYR A 416 12.25 1.79 3.73
C TYR A 416 12.86 3.18 3.68
N PHE A 417 14.15 3.30 3.34
CA PHE A 417 14.85 4.57 3.27
C PHE A 417 14.99 5.05 1.83
N ASN A 418 14.51 6.26 1.56
CA ASN A 418 14.77 7.00 0.32
C ASN A 418 15.67 8.21 0.62
N GLY A 419 16.95 8.15 0.27
CA GLY A 419 17.93 9.19 0.58
C GLY A 419 18.21 10.14 -0.58
N ASP A 420 18.29 11.44 -0.30
CA ASP A 420 18.78 12.46 -1.25
C ASP A 420 20.31 12.38 -1.35
N VAL A 421 20.79 11.71 -2.39
CA VAL A 421 22.23 11.49 -2.62
C VAL A 421 22.70 12.50 -3.67
N GLY A 422 23.31 13.60 -3.22
CA GLY A 422 23.73 14.72 -4.08
C GLY A 422 24.64 14.38 -5.29
N ASP A 423 25.07 13.13 -5.44
CA ASP A 423 25.72 12.58 -6.64
C ASP A 423 25.31 11.10 -6.84
N PRO A 424 24.56 10.75 -7.91
CA PRO A 424 24.18 9.37 -8.25
C PRO A 424 25.37 8.42 -8.49
N SER A 425 26.55 8.96 -8.83
CA SER A 425 27.77 8.16 -9.00
C SER A 425 28.44 7.77 -7.68
N SER A 426 28.06 8.44 -6.58
CA SER A 426 28.45 8.08 -5.22
C SER A 426 27.50 7.05 -4.59
N ALA A 427 26.35 6.78 -5.23
CA ALA A 427 25.39 5.76 -4.86
C ALA A 427 25.90 4.37 -5.28
N THR A 428 26.97 3.88 -4.64
CA THR A 428 27.11 2.44 -4.51
C THR A 428 26.12 1.96 -3.44
N THR A 429 24.86 1.80 -3.86
CA THR A 429 23.90 0.89 -3.21
C THR A 429 24.57 -0.49 -3.03
N PRO A 430 24.19 -1.28 -2.00
CA PRO A 430 22.85 -1.28 -1.41
C PRO A 430 22.84 -1.40 0.12
N ASP A 431 23.42 -0.44 0.84
CA ASP A 431 23.24 -0.36 2.29
C ASP A 431 23.62 1.05 2.78
N PRO A 432 22.73 1.88 3.37
CA PRO A 432 21.43 1.55 3.95
C PRO A 432 20.18 1.95 3.15
N TRP A 433 20.37 2.62 2.01
CA TRP A 433 19.27 3.16 1.19
C TRP A 433 18.54 2.04 0.45
N ASP A 434 17.20 2.00 0.54
CA ASP A 434 16.36 1.12 -0.29
C ASP A 434 16.04 1.81 -1.63
N ALA A 435 16.00 3.14 -1.64
CA ALA A 435 15.88 3.98 -2.81
C ALA A 435 16.68 5.28 -2.62
N THR A 436 16.82 6.04 -3.69
CA THR A 436 17.47 7.35 -3.69
C THR A 436 16.65 8.33 -4.53
N HIS A 437 16.85 9.61 -4.24
CA HIS A 437 16.42 10.70 -5.09
C HIS A 437 17.49 11.78 -5.16
N TYR A 438 17.26 12.77 -6.02
CA TYR A 438 18.12 13.93 -6.14
C TYR A 438 17.26 15.19 -6.17
N TYR A 439 17.23 15.91 -5.05
CA TYR A 439 16.47 17.15 -4.93
C TYR A 439 17.22 18.29 -5.64
N ASN A 440 16.75 18.72 -6.81
CA ASN A 440 17.43 19.72 -7.62
C ASN A 440 16.49 20.51 -8.55
N PRO A 441 15.74 21.48 -8.00
CA PRO A 441 14.70 22.20 -8.74
C PRO A 441 15.23 23.27 -9.72
N VAL A 442 16.50 23.19 -10.15
CA VAL A 442 17.10 24.11 -11.15
C VAL A 442 16.81 23.69 -12.60
N ALA A 443 16.14 22.55 -12.80
CA ALA A 443 15.70 22.05 -14.09
C ALA A 443 14.24 21.60 -14.02
N TYR A 444 13.50 21.69 -15.14
CA TYR A 444 12.09 21.27 -15.18
C TYR A 444 11.89 19.77 -14.93
N GLN A 445 12.92 18.96 -15.19
CA GLN A 445 12.93 17.54 -14.86
C GLN A 445 14.34 17.04 -14.57
N THR A 446 14.41 16.00 -13.75
CA THR A 446 15.58 15.13 -13.63
C THR A 446 15.17 13.69 -13.99
N LEU A 447 16.04 13.00 -14.72
CA LEU A 447 15.97 11.57 -14.96
C LEU A 447 17.28 10.97 -14.47
N THR A 448 17.27 10.23 -13.37
CA THR A 448 18.46 9.50 -12.94
C THR A 448 18.68 8.35 -13.93
N SER A 449 19.87 8.30 -14.53
CA SER A 449 20.14 7.54 -15.76
C SER A 449 21.10 6.36 -15.54
N ASN A 450 21.15 5.79 -14.34
CA ASN A 450 22.03 4.64 -14.08
C ASN A 450 21.27 3.31 -14.03
N PRO A 451 21.25 2.52 -15.13
CA PRO A 451 20.62 1.20 -15.16
C PRO A 451 21.40 0.11 -14.41
N ASP A 452 22.62 0.39 -13.92
CA ASP A 452 23.49 -0.61 -13.28
C ASP A 452 23.59 -0.46 -11.74
N ASN A 453 22.89 0.52 -11.15
CA ASN A 453 22.68 0.59 -9.71
C ASN A 453 21.33 1.26 -9.42
N ALA A 454 20.49 0.60 -8.64
CA ALA A 454 19.10 0.97 -8.35
C ALA A 454 18.97 2.37 -7.71
N ASP A 455 18.78 3.40 -8.54
CA ASP A 455 18.21 4.69 -8.18
C ASP A 455 16.78 4.76 -8.74
N ASP A 456 15.81 5.08 -7.88
CA ASP A 456 14.39 4.77 -8.09
C ASP A 456 13.50 6.00 -8.33
N SER A 457 14.03 7.22 -8.48
CA SER A 457 13.22 8.46 -8.52
C SER A 457 13.46 9.36 -9.73
N ALA A 458 12.40 9.99 -10.24
CA ALA A 458 12.45 11.08 -11.22
C ALA A 458 11.71 12.29 -10.66
N SER A 459 12.19 13.51 -10.91
CA SER A 459 11.56 14.73 -10.37
C SER A 459 11.21 15.76 -11.43
N VAL A 460 10.23 16.61 -11.12
CA VAL A 460 9.85 17.79 -11.92
C VAL A 460 9.69 19.03 -11.04
N ALA A 461 10.03 20.20 -11.56
CA ALA A 461 9.92 21.48 -10.87
C ALA A 461 9.26 22.54 -11.76
N PRO A 462 8.35 23.40 -11.22
CA PRO A 462 7.65 24.40 -12.02
C PRO A 462 8.49 25.65 -12.30
N GLY A 463 9.50 25.91 -11.47
CA GLY A 463 10.36 27.10 -11.44
C GLY A 463 11.22 27.11 -10.16
N PHE A 464 12.17 28.03 -10.07
CA PHE A 464 13.01 28.27 -8.90
C PHE A 464 13.44 29.74 -8.90
N TRP A 465 12.92 30.51 -7.95
CA TRP A 465 13.26 31.90 -7.75
C TRP A 465 13.23 32.32 -6.27
N LYS A 466 14.42 32.46 -5.68
CA LYS A 466 14.62 33.05 -4.35
C LYS A 466 14.50 34.56 -4.37
N ILE A 467 13.85 35.12 -3.35
CA ILE A 467 13.68 36.58 -3.25
C ILE A 467 15.04 37.27 -3.10
N GLY A 468 15.26 38.34 -3.87
CA GLY A 468 16.54 39.06 -3.89
C GLY A 468 17.65 38.40 -4.72
N GLU A 469 17.41 37.24 -5.31
CA GLU A 469 18.35 36.56 -6.21
C GLU A 469 17.92 36.65 -7.69
N THR A 470 18.83 36.29 -8.58
CA THR A 470 18.49 36.02 -9.98
C THR A 470 17.64 34.76 -10.09
N VAL A 471 16.72 34.74 -11.06
CA VAL A 471 15.89 33.55 -11.34
C VAL A 471 16.80 32.39 -11.77
N TRP A 472 16.70 31.26 -11.07
CA TRP A 472 17.48 30.04 -11.35
C TRP A 472 16.79 29.19 -12.42
N LEU A 473 15.47 29.01 -12.28
CA LEU A 473 14.60 28.38 -13.26
C LEU A 473 13.35 29.25 -13.41
N ALA A 474 13.08 29.75 -14.62
CA ALA A 474 11.88 30.55 -14.86
C ALA A 474 10.61 29.70 -14.65
N ARG A 475 9.59 30.25 -14.00
CA ARG A 475 8.31 29.55 -13.84
C ARG A 475 7.61 29.42 -15.19
N SER A 476 7.23 28.20 -15.58
CA SER A 476 6.62 27.97 -16.90
C SER A 476 5.72 26.73 -16.92
N LEU A 477 4.40 26.97 -16.99
CA LEU A 477 3.41 25.91 -17.09
C LEU A 477 3.63 25.00 -18.32
N PRO A 478 3.89 25.50 -19.55
CA PRO A 478 4.11 24.62 -20.70
C PRO A 478 5.35 23.74 -20.56
N GLN A 479 6.44 24.25 -19.98
CA GLN A 479 7.68 23.48 -19.79
C GLN A 479 7.50 22.45 -18.68
N PHE A 480 6.87 22.82 -17.58
CA PHE A 480 6.52 21.90 -16.50
C PHE A 480 5.59 20.78 -16.98
N ALA A 481 4.52 21.11 -17.70
CA ALA A 481 3.61 20.10 -18.26
C ALA A 481 4.34 19.16 -19.25
N SER A 482 5.24 19.69 -20.06
CA SER A 482 6.07 18.87 -20.96
C SER A 482 7.02 17.94 -20.17
N ALA A 483 7.58 18.42 -19.07
CA ALA A 483 8.45 17.65 -18.19
C ALA A 483 7.67 16.53 -17.48
N TRP A 484 6.51 16.84 -16.91
CA TRP A 484 5.61 15.86 -16.32
C TRP A 484 5.19 14.77 -17.32
N ASN A 485 4.78 15.17 -18.52
CA ASN A 485 4.46 14.23 -19.61
C ASN A 485 5.63 13.30 -19.95
N ASN A 486 6.85 13.82 -19.94
CA ASN A 486 8.03 13.03 -20.25
C ASN A 486 8.38 12.06 -19.11
N VAL A 487 8.35 12.50 -17.86
CA VAL A 487 8.60 11.64 -16.68
C VAL A 487 7.57 10.52 -16.62
N THR A 488 6.28 10.84 -16.78
CA THR A 488 5.20 9.85 -16.81
C THR A 488 5.24 8.92 -18.02
N ALA A 489 5.68 9.38 -19.19
CA ALA A 489 5.87 8.51 -20.36
C ALA A 489 7.08 7.57 -20.24
N ASN A 490 7.98 7.82 -19.30
CA ASN A 490 9.16 7.02 -19.01
C ASN A 490 9.15 6.48 -17.57
N HIS A 491 7.96 6.32 -16.98
CA HIS A 491 7.80 5.89 -15.58
C HIS A 491 8.42 4.52 -15.33
N GLU A 492 8.66 3.71 -16.35
CA GLU A 492 9.40 2.46 -16.24
C GLU A 492 10.85 2.59 -15.78
N LYS A 493 11.37 3.82 -15.71
CA LYS A 493 12.73 4.14 -15.27
C LYS A 493 12.79 4.64 -13.83
N ALA A 494 11.66 4.88 -13.17
CA ALA A 494 11.60 5.40 -11.82
C ALA A 494 10.36 4.91 -11.08
N ARG A 495 10.54 4.42 -9.86
CA ARG A 495 9.47 4.03 -8.94
C ARG A 495 8.77 5.25 -8.29
N PHE A 496 9.51 6.32 -8.02
CA PHE A 496 9.00 7.52 -7.38
C PHE A 496 9.02 8.69 -8.35
N LEU A 497 7.87 9.33 -8.57
CA LEU A 497 7.72 10.51 -9.41
C LEU A 497 7.50 11.72 -8.50
N LEU A 498 8.52 12.54 -8.35
CA LEU A 498 8.61 13.59 -7.34
C LEU A 498 8.22 14.96 -7.92
N LEU A 499 7.32 15.66 -7.24
CA LEU A 499 6.99 17.04 -7.52
C LEU A 499 7.78 17.95 -6.55
N GLU A 500 8.72 18.72 -7.09
CA GLU A 500 9.58 19.66 -6.38
C GLU A 500 9.08 21.09 -6.60
N THR A 501 8.20 21.63 -5.77
CA THR A 501 7.71 21.15 -4.45
C THR A 501 6.22 21.43 -4.29
N TRP A 502 5.59 20.95 -3.22
CA TRP A 502 4.24 21.37 -2.85
C TRP A 502 4.25 22.83 -2.41
N SER A 503 5.02 23.19 -1.37
CA SER A 503 4.88 24.47 -0.67
C SER A 503 6.21 25.14 -0.26
N GLU A 504 7.31 24.93 -0.97
CA GLU A 504 8.57 25.62 -0.65
C GLU A 504 8.57 27.06 -1.21
N TRP A 505 7.88 27.96 -0.50
CA TRP A 505 7.65 29.33 -0.97
C TRP A 505 8.92 30.17 -1.04
N HIS A 506 9.92 29.90 -0.20
CA HIS A 506 11.17 30.68 -0.18
C HIS A 506 11.99 30.45 -1.45
N GLU A 507 11.93 29.24 -2.00
CA GLU A 507 12.62 28.90 -3.25
C GLU A 507 11.78 29.20 -4.50
N GLY A 508 10.49 29.47 -4.36
CA GLY A 508 9.63 29.70 -5.50
C GLY A 508 9.39 28.45 -6.35
N THR A 509 9.55 27.26 -5.75
CA THR A 509 9.43 25.94 -6.42
C THR A 509 8.05 25.31 -6.23
N GLN A 510 7.17 25.95 -5.46
CA GLN A 510 5.85 25.41 -5.12
C GLN A 510 4.92 25.24 -6.33
N ILE A 511 4.16 24.15 -6.36
CA ILE A 511 2.98 23.96 -7.23
C ILE A 511 1.67 24.32 -6.51
N GLU A 512 1.70 24.48 -5.18
CA GLU A 512 0.56 24.94 -4.38
C GLU A 512 -0.02 26.24 -4.95
N PRO A 513 -1.36 26.40 -5.00
CA PRO A 513 -1.98 27.54 -5.65
C PRO A 513 -1.52 28.88 -5.11
N GLY A 514 -1.14 29.77 -6.01
CA GLY A 514 -0.58 31.06 -5.64
C GLY A 514 -0.51 32.07 -6.77
N GLN A 515 -0.09 33.27 -6.40
CA GLN A 515 0.10 34.40 -7.30
C GLN A 515 1.48 35.02 -7.10
N GLU A 516 2.10 35.48 -8.19
CA GLU A 516 3.34 36.25 -8.15
C GLU A 516 3.10 37.64 -7.57
N ILE A 517 4.08 38.12 -6.80
CA ILE A 517 4.04 39.43 -6.16
C ILE A 517 5.23 40.29 -6.56
N VAL A 518 5.05 41.60 -6.46
CA VAL A 518 6.10 42.59 -6.70
C VAL A 518 6.17 43.63 -5.59
N PRO A 519 7.35 44.24 -5.34
CA PRO A 519 7.51 45.38 -4.45
C PRO A 519 6.53 46.52 -4.75
N ASP A 520 5.93 47.06 -3.70
CA ASP A 520 5.07 48.24 -3.70
C ASP A 520 5.52 49.23 -2.64
N ALA A 521 5.83 50.47 -3.06
CA ALA A 521 6.38 51.48 -2.16
C ALA A 521 5.38 51.96 -1.08
N GLN A 522 4.07 51.73 -1.27
CA GLN A 522 3.03 52.19 -0.36
C GLN A 522 2.59 51.08 0.61
N ASN A 523 2.52 49.84 0.14
CA ASN A 523 1.91 48.71 0.85
C ASN A 523 2.90 47.54 1.08
N GLY A 524 4.17 47.71 0.73
CA GLY A 524 5.21 46.69 0.82
C GLY A 524 5.21 45.76 -0.40
N PHE A 525 4.14 44.99 -0.59
CA PHE A 525 3.94 44.12 -1.76
C PHE A 525 2.56 44.31 -2.41
N ARG A 526 2.44 43.89 -3.68
CA ARG A 526 1.18 43.83 -4.44
C ARG A 526 1.20 42.69 -5.46
N PRO A 527 0.04 42.25 -6.01
CA PRO A 527 0.01 41.28 -7.10
C PRO A 527 0.79 41.77 -8.33
N ALA A 528 1.54 40.86 -8.96
CA ALA A 528 2.21 41.08 -10.23
C ALA A 528 1.26 40.95 -11.44
N GLY A 529 0.08 40.36 -11.24
CA GLY A 529 -0.89 40.04 -12.29
C GLY A 529 -0.77 38.63 -12.85
N TYR A 530 0.21 37.85 -12.40
CA TYR A 530 0.32 36.42 -12.70
C TYR A 530 -0.19 35.60 -11.51
N ASP A 531 -1.45 35.16 -11.59
CA ASP A 531 -2.07 34.21 -10.66
C ASP A 531 -2.19 32.88 -11.41
N TYR A 532 -1.47 31.87 -10.93
CA TYR A 532 -1.46 30.55 -11.57
C TYR A 532 -2.44 29.58 -10.92
N GLY A 533 -3.16 29.98 -9.86
CA GLY A 533 -4.22 29.18 -9.24
C GLY A 533 -3.90 27.69 -9.17
N TYR A 534 -4.77 26.86 -9.74
CA TYR A 534 -4.61 25.41 -9.79
C TYR A 534 -3.93 24.90 -11.07
N ASP A 535 -3.39 25.77 -11.94
CA ASP A 535 -2.94 25.38 -13.28
C ASP A 535 -1.87 24.28 -13.26
N PHE A 536 -0.89 24.35 -12.33
CA PHE A 536 0.15 23.33 -12.19
C PHE A 536 -0.41 22.01 -11.67
N ILE A 537 -1.36 22.06 -10.73
CA ILE A 537 -2.07 20.88 -10.22
C ILE A 537 -2.87 20.20 -11.34
N ASP A 538 -3.56 20.99 -12.15
CA ASP A 538 -4.38 20.52 -13.28
C ASP A 538 -3.54 19.95 -14.42
N ALA A 539 -2.28 20.40 -14.55
CA ALA A 539 -1.34 19.82 -15.49
C ALA A 539 -0.79 18.45 -15.06
N VAL A 540 -0.82 18.13 -13.75
CA VAL A 540 -0.34 16.86 -13.19
C VAL A 540 -1.44 15.80 -13.18
N GLY A 541 -2.62 16.20 -12.69
CA GLY A 541 -3.74 15.30 -12.37
C GLY A 541 -4.06 14.24 -13.43
N PRO A 542 -4.31 14.59 -14.71
CA PRO A 542 -4.79 13.63 -15.71
C PRO A 542 -3.93 12.37 -15.88
N GLN A 543 -2.61 12.50 -15.80
CA GLN A 543 -1.68 11.38 -15.88
C GLN A 543 -1.49 10.74 -14.51
N ALA A 544 -1.39 11.53 -13.44
CA ALA A 544 -1.20 11.01 -12.09
C ALA A 544 -2.33 10.04 -11.68
N HIS A 545 -3.59 10.39 -11.94
CA HIS A 545 -4.77 9.57 -11.61
C HIS A 545 -4.87 8.23 -12.36
N VAL A 546 -4.04 8.00 -13.39
CA VAL A 546 -4.00 6.72 -14.12
C VAL A 546 -2.73 5.91 -13.85
N LEU A 547 -1.79 6.46 -13.10
CA LEU A 547 -0.64 5.74 -12.56
C LEU A 547 -1.11 4.82 -11.42
N ARG A 548 -0.32 3.79 -11.11
CA ARG A 548 -0.72 2.79 -10.12
C ARG A 548 0.40 2.54 -9.13
N TRP A 549 0.08 2.70 -7.85
CA TRP A 549 0.87 2.16 -6.75
C TRP A 549 0.23 0.83 -6.31
N GLN A 550 0.91 -0.29 -6.53
CA GLN A 550 0.32 -1.62 -6.38
C GLN A 550 0.87 -2.39 -5.18
N SER A 551 2.06 -2.03 -4.68
CA SER A 551 2.69 -2.70 -3.55
C SER A 551 1.88 -2.64 -2.25
N ALA A 552 2.17 -3.58 -1.36
CA ALA A 552 1.53 -3.66 -0.05
C ALA A 552 1.93 -2.45 0.82
N GLY A 553 0.94 -1.69 1.29
CA GLY A 553 1.14 -0.44 2.03
C GLY A 553 0.46 0.77 1.39
N HIS A 554 0.13 0.68 0.09
CA HIS A 554 -0.74 1.63 -0.61
C HIS A 554 -2.20 1.51 -0.15
N ARG A 555 -2.97 2.59 -0.38
CA ARG A 555 -4.43 2.58 -0.30
C ARG A 555 -4.99 1.49 -1.22
N ALA A 556 -6.04 0.83 -0.78
CA ALA A 556 -6.70 -0.13 -1.66
C ALA A 556 -7.39 0.63 -2.81
N GLU A 557 -7.39 0.06 -4.02
CA GLU A 557 -8.48 0.32 -4.99
C GLU A 557 -9.79 0.28 -4.20
N ALA A 558 -10.73 1.20 -4.47
CA ALA A 558 -11.99 1.38 -3.77
C ALA A 558 -12.45 0.06 -3.16
N PRO A 559 -12.18 -0.18 -1.87
CA PRO A 559 -12.43 -1.50 -1.35
C PRO A 559 -13.93 -1.65 -1.38
N ALA A 560 -14.39 -2.83 -1.83
CA ALA A 560 -15.81 -3.17 -1.74
C ALA A 560 -16.34 -3.00 -0.30
N ARG A 561 -15.44 -2.92 0.71
CA ARG A 561 -15.70 -2.58 2.11
C ARG A 561 -14.56 -1.83 2.80
N LEU A 562 -14.83 -0.63 3.33
CA LEU A 562 -14.02 0.08 4.32
C LEU A 562 -14.50 -0.31 5.73
N GLU A 563 -13.83 -1.25 6.38
CA GLU A 563 -14.08 -1.54 7.80
C GLU A 563 -13.70 -0.33 8.66
N ALA A 564 -14.45 -0.05 9.73
CA ALA A 564 -14.19 1.10 10.60
C ALA A 564 -12.75 1.12 11.15
N GLU A 565 -12.18 -0.04 11.48
CA GLU A 565 -10.78 -0.17 11.93
C GLU A 565 -9.73 0.28 10.91
N ASN A 566 -10.10 0.37 9.63
CA ASN A 566 -9.25 0.82 8.53
C ASN A 566 -9.41 2.32 8.24
N MET A 567 -10.35 3.00 8.89
CA MET A 567 -10.56 4.44 8.74
C MET A 567 -9.60 5.25 9.63
N VAL A 568 -9.33 6.49 9.24
CA VAL A 568 -8.49 7.44 9.97
C VAL A 568 -9.36 8.29 10.90
N TRP A 569 -8.89 8.51 12.13
CA TRP A 569 -9.68 9.03 13.25
C TRP A 569 -9.24 10.42 13.73
N GLU A 570 -10.21 11.29 13.99
CA GLU A 570 -10.00 12.64 14.54
C GLU A 570 -10.18 12.70 16.07
N PRO A 571 -9.62 13.71 16.77
CA PRO A 571 -9.92 13.94 18.19
C PRO A 571 -11.43 14.04 18.46
N GLY A 572 -11.94 13.32 19.46
CA GLY A 572 -13.39 13.18 19.71
C GLY A 572 -14.00 11.87 19.20
N THR A 573 -13.16 10.90 18.84
CA THR A 573 -13.52 9.52 18.51
C THR A 573 -12.90 8.56 19.52
N ALA A 574 -13.51 7.40 19.76
CA ALA A 574 -13.02 6.40 20.70
C ALA A 574 -13.25 4.98 20.20
N ALA A 575 -12.34 4.07 20.56
CA ALA A 575 -12.58 2.63 20.44
C ALA A 575 -13.39 2.16 21.66
N GLU A 576 -14.46 1.40 21.43
CA GLU A 576 -15.05 0.54 22.43
C GLU A 576 -14.14 -0.68 22.64
N GLY A 577 -14.30 -1.39 23.76
CA GLY A 577 -13.47 -2.58 24.05
C GLY A 577 -13.33 -3.50 22.82
N ALA A 578 -12.08 -3.85 22.51
CA ALA A 578 -11.55 -4.79 21.51
C ALA A 578 -12.09 -4.77 20.05
N ASP A 579 -13.36 -4.47 19.76
CA ASP A 579 -13.99 -4.87 18.50
C ASP A 579 -14.93 -3.81 17.84
N GLU A 580 -15.16 -2.62 18.41
CA GLU A 580 -16.16 -1.65 17.88
C GLU A 580 -15.71 -0.17 17.98
N TRP A 581 -16.08 0.70 17.02
CA TRP A 581 -15.54 2.07 16.91
C TRP A 581 -16.60 3.19 16.89
N ARG A 582 -16.33 4.34 17.53
CA ARG A 582 -17.35 5.37 17.85
C ARG A 582 -17.00 6.80 17.41
N ILE A 583 -17.99 7.52 16.87
CA ILE A 583 -18.01 9.00 16.79
C ILE A 583 -18.72 9.54 18.03
N SER A 584 -17.97 10.22 18.91
CA SER A 584 -18.44 10.67 20.24
C SER A 584 -18.54 12.18 20.40
N ALA A 585 -18.20 12.94 19.36
CA ALA A 585 -18.26 14.40 19.35
C ALA A 585 -18.89 14.92 18.05
N ALA A 586 -19.69 15.99 18.18
CA ALA A 586 -20.23 16.69 17.01
C ALA A 586 -19.09 17.15 16.10
N ARG A 587 -19.27 16.98 14.79
CA ARG A 587 -18.31 17.35 13.73
C ARG A 587 -17.00 16.55 13.69
N ALA A 588 -16.81 15.57 14.56
CA ALA A 588 -15.70 14.63 14.42
C ALA A 588 -15.94 13.75 13.19
N ARG A 589 -14.95 13.66 12.31
CA ARG A 589 -15.04 12.88 11.07
C ARG A 589 -14.20 11.61 11.13
N ILE A 590 -14.77 10.51 10.63
CA ILE A 590 -14.07 9.24 10.41
C ILE A 590 -14.14 8.95 8.92
N GLY A 591 -13.09 8.39 8.35
CA GLY A 591 -13.11 8.10 6.94
C GLY A 591 -11.76 7.73 6.39
N SER A 592 -11.71 7.50 5.08
CA SER A 592 -10.49 7.24 4.34
C SER A 592 -10.64 7.81 2.94
N ALA A 593 -9.52 8.04 2.28
CA ALA A 593 -9.53 8.18 0.84
C ALA A 593 -9.52 6.80 0.16
N ILE A 594 -10.07 6.76 -1.04
CA ILE A 594 -10.16 5.60 -1.93
C ILE A 594 -9.70 5.99 -3.34
N GLU A 595 -9.26 5.02 -4.13
CA GLU A 595 -9.03 5.20 -5.57
C GLU A 595 -10.15 4.52 -6.35
N ALA A 596 -10.94 5.31 -7.10
CA ALA A 596 -11.98 4.81 -7.98
C ALA A 596 -11.38 4.53 -9.37
N GLY A 597 -11.22 3.26 -9.72
CA GLY A 597 -10.58 2.84 -10.97
C GLY A 597 -11.53 2.62 -12.17
N THR A 598 -12.74 3.18 -12.15
CA THR A 598 -13.82 2.77 -13.06
C THR A 598 -14.25 3.85 -14.06
N SER A 599 -14.79 3.42 -15.20
CA SER A 599 -15.46 4.32 -16.17
C SER A 599 -16.88 4.72 -15.76
N GLN A 600 -17.39 4.21 -14.64
CA GLN A 600 -18.73 4.52 -14.14
C GLN A 600 -18.63 5.74 -13.21
N PRO A 601 -19.40 6.82 -13.47
CA PRO A 601 -19.29 8.06 -12.70
C PRO A 601 -20.11 8.05 -11.40
N GLN A 602 -20.78 6.95 -11.07
CA GLN A 602 -21.64 6.82 -9.89
C GLN A 602 -21.35 5.52 -9.14
N ALA A 603 -21.39 5.60 -7.82
CA ALA A 603 -21.24 4.45 -6.92
C ALA A 603 -22.36 4.44 -5.89
N TRP A 604 -22.78 3.23 -5.51
CA TRP A 604 -23.57 2.99 -4.31
C TRP A 604 -22.63 3.02 -3.10
N LEU A 605 -22.93 3.88 -2.14
CA LEU A 605 -22.25 3.97 -0.86
C LEU A 605 -23.18 3.39 0.21
N VAL A 606 -22.73 2.34 0.90
CA VAL A 606 -23.53 1.65 1.93
C VAL A 606 -22.82 1.70 3.26
N VAL A 607 -23.38 2.41 4.22
CA VAL A 607 -22.83 2.54 5.58
C VAL A 607 -23.60 1.63 6.52
N ARG A 608 -22.93 0.68 7.17
CA ARG A 608 -23.52 -0.04 8.31
C ARG A 608 -23.21 0.68 9.62
N ALA A 609 -24.25 1.15 10.29
CA ALA A 609 -24.11 1.91 11.54
C ALA A 609 -25.23 1.64 12.56
N ARG A 610 -24.96 1.96 13.83
CA ARG A 610 -25.95 1.99 14.92
C ARG A 610 -25.67 3.12 15.92
N ALA A 611 -26.69 3.48 16.69
CA ALA A 611 -26.57 4.43 17.80
C ALA A 611 -26.50 3.68 19.14
N VAL A 612 -25.45 3.93 19.93
CA VAL A 612 -25.30 3.37 21.28
C VAL A 612 -25.53 4.45 22.33
N ARG A 613 -26.39 4.16 23.30
CA ARG A 613 -26.72 5.09 24.38
C ARG A 613 -25.64 5.08 25.46
N VAL A 614 -25.10 6.25 25.77
CA VAL A 614 -24.09 6.42 26.83
C VAL A 614 -24.68 7.23 28.02
N GLY A 615 -25.96 7.63 27.96
CA GLY A 615 -26.65 8.40 29.01
C GLY A 615 -28.10 8.77 28.72
N ALA A 616 -28.64 9.77 29.43
CA ALA A 616 -30.03 10.19 29.34
C ALA A 616 -30.27 11.04 28.08
N LEU A 617 -31.22 10.60 27.24
CA LEU A 617 -31.35 11.04 25.85
C LEU A 617 -32.52 12.03 25.64
N ALA A 618 -32.32 13.04 24.79
CA ALA A 618 -33.38 13.94 24.29
C ALA A 618 -33.84 13.62 22.84
N GLY A 619 -33.01 13.00 21.98
CA GLY A 619 -33.35 12.63 20.59
C GLY A 619 -32.25 11.81 19.88
N TRP A 620 -32.57 11.13 18.78
CA TRP A 620 -31.61 10.30 18.01
C TRP A 620 -30.63 11.15 17.17
N PRO A 621 -29.38 10.68 16.93
CA PRO A 621 -28.38 11.43 16.18
C PRO A 621 -28.58 11.38 14.66
N ASP A 622 -28.05 12.39 13.96
CA ASP A 622 -27.92 12.38 12.51
C ASP A 622 -26.49 12.02 12.07
N MET A 623 -26.38 11.02 11.20
CA MET A 623 -25.16 10.67 10.47
C MET A 623 -25.16 11.35 9.10
N VAL A 624 -24.02 11.91 8.70
CA VAL A 624 -23.82 12.48 7.34
C VAL A 624 -22.60 11.84 6.69
N LEU A 625 -22.76 11.40 5.45
CA LEU A 625 -21.68 10.90 4.59
C LEU A 625 -21.25 12.00 3.60
N TYR A 626 -19.94 12.17 3.48
CA TYR A 626 -19.29 13.12 2.59
C TYR A 626 -18.46 12.41 1.53
N VAL A 627 -18.53 12.92 0.30
CA VAL A 627 -17.55 12.67 -0.78
C VAL A 627 -16.88 14.00 -1.08
N ASP A 628 -15.57 14.10 -0.89
CA ASP A 628 -14.78 15.31 -1.15
C ASP A 628 -15.35 16.59 -0.52
N ASP A 629 -15.77 16.50 0.75
CA ASP A 629 -16.46 17.56 1.53
C ASP A 629 -17.88 17.93 1.07
N ALA A 630 -18.39 17.35 -0.01
CA ALA A 630 -19.79 17.48 -0.36
C ALA A 630 -20.62 16.45 0.42
N PRO A 631 -21.63 16.85 1.20
CA PRO A 631 -22.53 15.91 1.85
C PRO A 631 -23.34 15.20 0.76
N VAL A 632 -23.27 13.88 0.72
CA VAL A 632 -23.98 13.05 -0.26
C VAL A 632 -25.14 12.29 0.35
N GLY A 633 -25.11 12.00 1.65
CA GLY A 633 -26.20 11.32 2.35
C GLY A 633 -26.34 11.76 3.80
N ARG A 634 -27.58 11.74 4.31
CA ARG A 634 -27.92 12.13 5.69
C ARG A 634 -29.03 11.24 6.24
N TRP A 635 -28.83 10.65 7.42
CA TRP A 635 -29.79 9.76 8.04
C TRP A 635 -29.87 9.94 9.56
N THR A 636 -31.08 9.89 10.11
CA THR A 636 -31.28 9.80 11.57
C THR A 636 -31.09 8.34 12.02
N VAL A 637 -30.10 8.09 12.87
CA VAL A 637 -29.73 6.74 13.32
C VAL A 637 -30.53 6.39 14.58
N SER A 638 -31.74 5.85 14.37
CA SER A 638 -32.74 5.64 15.42
C SER A 638 -32.71 4.27 16.12
N ALA A 639 -31.67 3.48 15.89
CA ALA A 639 -31.63 2.07 16.27
C ALA A 639 -30.38 1.69 17.07
N SER A 640 -30.59 0.79 18.04
CA SER A 640 -29.54 0.17 18.86
C SER A 640 -28.97 -1.11 18.23
N ILE A 641 -29.51 -1.53 17.08
CA ILE A 641 -29.08 -2.66 16.26
C ILE A 641 -28.42 -2.07 14.99
N PRO A 642 -27.39 -2.69 14.41
CA PRO A 642 -26.81 -2.24 13.13
C PRO A 642 -27.83 -2.20 11.98
N HIS A 643 -27.84 -1.10 11.23
CA HIS A 643 -28.61 -0.93 9.99
C HIS A 643 -27.71 -0.46 8.85
N ASP A 644 -28.11 -0.80 7.62
CA ASP A 644 -27.45 -0.32 6.39
C ASP A 644 -28.16 0.94 5.88
N TYR A 645 -27.39 2.01 5.74
CA TYR A 645 -27.80 3.30 5.18
C TYR A 645 -27.16 3.46 3.81
N ARG A 646 -27.92 3.85 2.78
CA ARG A 646 -27.47 3.78 1.39
C ARG A 646 -27.67 5.10 0.65
N VAL A 647 -26.72 5.47 -0.20
CA VAL A 647 -26.86 6.59 -1.15
C VAL A 647 -26.10 6.33 -2.43
N ILE A 648 -26.65 6.78 -3.56
CA ILE A 648 -25.95 6.84 -4.84
C ILE A 648 -25.27 8.21 -4.93
N ALA A 649 -23.95 8.21 -5.09
CA ALA A 649 -23.16 9.43 -5.17
C ALA A 649 -22.30 9.46 -6.44
N PRO A 650 -22.04 10.65 -7.02
CA PRO A 650 -21.06 10.78 -8.08
C PRO A 650 -19.66 10.45 -7.53
N LEU A 651 -18.98 9.53 -8.20
CA LEU A 651 -17.63 9.08 -7.87
C LEU A 651 -16.91 8.80 -9.19
N ALA A 652 -16.16 9.79 -9.66
CA ALA A 652 -15.45 9.71 -10.93
C ALA A 652 -14.20 8.82 -10.80
N ALA A 653 -13.48 8.60 -11.89
CA ALA A 653 -12.18 7.96 -11.81
C ALA A 653 -11.17 8.86 -11.09
N GLY A 654 -10.42 8.30 -10.13
CA GLY A 654 -9.37 9.02 -9.38
C GLY A 654 -9.48 8.86 -7.87
N ILE A 655 -8.68 9.66 -7.15
CA ILE A 655 -8.63 9.66 -5.68
C ILE A 655 -9.79 10.49 -5.11
N HIS A 656 -10.57 9.91 -4.21
CA HIS A 656 -11.70 10.54 -3.54
C HIS A 656 -11.65 10.35 -2.03
N ARG A 657 -12.10 11.34 -1.26
CA ARG A 657 -12.21 11.25 0.20
C ARG A 657 -13.64 10.92 0.63
N LEU A 658 -13.80 9.82 1.37
CA LEU A 658 -15.06 9.41 1.97
C LEU A 658 -15.03 9.62 3.49
N GLU A 659 -15.97 10.39 4.04
CA GLU A 659 -16.02 10.68 5.48
C GLU A 659 -17.43 10.62 6.06
N LEU A 660 -17.55 10.09 7.26
CA LEU A 660 -18.75 10.06 8.09
C LEU A 660 -18.59 11.01 9.26
N THR A 661 -19.65 11.75 9.59
CA THR A 661 -19.72 12.62 10.78
C THR A 661 -21.03 12.41 11.53
N LEU A 662 -21.00 12.86 12.79
CA LEU A 662 -22.18 13.19 13.58
C LEU A 662 -22.52 14.69 13.39
N ASP A 663 -23.68 15.03 12.82
CA ASP A 663 -24.05 16.44 12.54
C ASP A 663 -24.98 17.04 13.62
N ASN A 664 -25.85 16.22 14.22
CA ASN A 664 -26.70 16.62 15.35
C ASN A 664 -26.29 15.86 16.63
N ASP A 665 -25.49 16.51 17.49
CA ASP A 665 -25.48 16.23 18.93
C ASP A 665 -26.48 17.21 19.57
N PRO A 666 -27.68 16.76 19.97
CA PRO A 666 -28.68 17.64 20.56
C PRO A 666 -28.25 18.06 21.98
N GLY A 667 -27.27 18.97 22.10
CA GLY A 667 -27.00 19.75 23.30
C GLY A 667 -25.74 19.41 24.10
N GLY A 668 -24.61 19.13 23.46
CA GLY A 668 -23.26 19.24 24.07
C GLY A 668 -23.02 18.37 25.33
N SER A 669 -23.86 17.37 25.53
CA SER A 669 -23.83 16.41 26.65
C SER A 669 -24.89 15.29 26.47
N ALA A 670 -25.50 15.15 25.29
CA ALA A 670 -26.53 14.16 25.01
C ALA A 670 -25.90 12.86 24.50
N ASN A 671 -25.50 12.03 25.46
CA ASN A 671 -24.75 10.79 25.33
C ASN A 671 -25.30 9.75 24.31
N VAL A 672 -25.00 9.91 23.03
CA VAL A 672 -25.12 8.87 22.00
C VAL A 672 -23.84 8.81 21.17
N ASP A 673 -23.24 7.63 21.12
CA ASP A 673 -22.13 7.33 20.22
C ASP A 673 -22.67 6.69 18.94
N LEU A 674 -22.18 7.15 17.79
CA LEU A 674 -22.42 6.49 16.51
C LEU A 674 -21.36 5.40 16.32
N VAL A 675 -21.79 4.13 16.30
CA VAL A 675 -20.91 3.00 15.99
C VAL A 675 -20.99 2.72 14.50
N ILE A 676 -19.84 2.76 13.84
CA ILE A 676 -19.70 2.40 12.42
C ILE A 676 -19.10 1.00 12.37
N ASP A 677 -19.75 0.09 11.65
CA ASP A 677 -19.19 -1.23 11.37
C ASP A 677 -18.34 -1.12 10.09
N TYR A 678 -18.95 -0.68 8.98
CA TYR A 678 -18.27 -0.51 7.69
C TYR A 678 -18.93 0.53 6.76
N LEU A 679 -18.20 0.92 5.71
CA LEU A 679 -18.68 1.65 4.53
C LEU A 679 -18.30 0.88 3.25
N ASP A 680 -19.28 0.34 2.54
CA ASP A 680 -19.09 -0.35 1.26
C ASP A 680 -19.22 0.65 0.09
N VAL A 681 -18.38 0.46 -0.93
CA VAL A 681 -18.42 1.23 -2.19
C VAL A 681 -18.64 0.24 -3.33
N TYR A 682 -19.78 0.36 -4.00
CA TYR A 682 -20.20 -0.56 -5.05
C TYR A 682 -20.42 0.18 -6.37
N PHE A 683 -19.76 -0.27 -7.43
CA PHE A 683 -19.94 0.24 -8.79
C PHE A 683 -20.80 -0.75 -9.59
N PRO A 684 -22.09 -0.46 -9.84
CA PRO A 684 -22.96 -1.36 -10.57
C PRO A 684 -22.46 -1.47 -12.02
N GLY A 685 -22.12 -2.69 -12.43
CA GLY A 685 -21.64 -2.97 -13.78
C GLY A 685 -22.81 -3.02 -14.79
N PRO A 686 -22.61 -2.66 -16.06
CA PRO A 686 -23.66 -2.65 -17.09
C PRO A 686 -24.16 -4.04 -17.52
N GLY A 687 -23.78 -5.11 -16.80
CA GLY A 687 -24.20 -6.49 -17.07
C GLY A 687 -24.06 -7.43 -15.87
N GLY A 688 -23.87 -6.88 -14.67
CA GLY A 688 -24.00 -7.65 -13.45
C GLY A 688 -25.48 -7.77 -13.07
N ASP A 689 -25.83 -8.87 -12.42
CA ASP A 689 -27.09 -9.13 -11.74
C ASP A 689 -26.65 -9.93 -10.50
N TYR A 690 -26.26 -9.19 -9.46
CA TYR A 690 -25.51 -9.74 -8.35
C TYR A 690 -26.38 -10.61 -7.45
N ASP A 691 -27.67 -10.27 -7.31
CA ASP A 691 -28.63 -11.03 -6.51
C ASP A 691 -29.47 -12.04 -7.31
N ALA A 692 -29.28 -12.08 -8.62
CA ALA A 692 -29.87 -13.01 -9.57
C ALA A 692 -31.40 -12.94 -9.65
N ASP A 693 -31.96 -11.74 -9.51
CA ASP A 693 -33.41 -11.51 -9.57
C ASP A 693 -33.93 -11.21 -10.98
N GLY A 694 -33.02 -11.01 -11.95
CA GLY A 694 -33.32 -10.72 -13.35
C GLY A 694 -33.30 -9.24 -13.72
N ALA A 695 -33.08 -8.32 -12.77
CA ALA A 695 -32.71 -6.94 -13.00
C ALA A 695 -31.18 -6.82 -13.07
N LEU A 696 -30.67 -6.07 -14.03
CA LEU A 696 -29.23 -5.81 -14.09
C LEU A 696 -28.89 -4.76 -13.03
N ASP A 697 -27.80 -4.93 -12.28
CA ASP A 697 -27.33 -4.04 -11.21
C ASP A 697 -27.34 -2.55 -11.59
N SER A 698 -27.12 -2.25 -12.88
CA SER A 698 -27.14 -0.89 -13.44
C SER A 698 -28.51 -0.20 -13.47
N VAL A 699 -29.60 -0.98 -13.37
CA VAL A 699 -31.00 -0.52 -13.39
C VAL A 699 -31.82 -1.13 -12.25
N ASP A 700 -31.16 -1.89 -11.38
CA ASP A 700 -31.74 -2.53 -10.22
C ASP A 700 -31.77 -1.54 -9.05
N ASN A 701 -32.96 -1.30 -8.49
CA ASN A 701 -33.13 -0.46 -7.31
C ASN A 701 -32.81 -1.21 -5.99
N CYS A 702 -32.52 -2.51 -6.05
CA CYS A 702 -31.93 -3.31 -4.98
C CYS A 702 -30.84 -4.28 -5.47
N PRO A 703 -29.67 -3.81 -5.98
CA PRO A 703 -28.63 -4.66 -6.60
C PRO A 703 -28.04 -5.80 -5.75
N MET A 704 -28.42 -5.92 -4.49
CA MET A 704 -27.91 -6.91 -3.54
C MET A 704 -29.05 -7.68 -2.84
N THR A 705 -30.31 -7.41 -3.17
CA THR A 705 -31.50 -7.98 -2.53
C THR A 705 -32.58 -8.24 -3.57
N ALA A 706 -32.72 -9.51 -3.95
CA ALA A 706 -33.59 -9.91 -5.06
C ALA A 706 -35.01 -9.35 -4.94
N ASN A 707 -35.39 -8.53 -5.91
CA ASN A 707 -36.67 -7.82 -5.96
C ASN A 707 -37.15 -7.60 -7.40
N ALA A 708 -37.30 -8.67 -8.18
CA ALA A 708 -37.64 -8.64 -9.62
C ALA A 708 -38.81 -7.71 -10.05
N GLY A 709 -39.69 -7.33 -9.11
CA GLY A 709 -40.76 -6.35 -9.32
C GLY A 709 -40.36 -4.88 -9.26
N GLN A 710 -39.11 -4.56 -8.86
CA GLN A 710 -38.49 -3.24 -8.83
C GLN A 710 -39.41 -2.15 -8.23
N SER A 711 -40.20 -2.52 -7.21
CA SER A 711 -41.14 -1.60 -6.57
C SER A 711 -40.35 -0.61 -5.73
N ASP A 712 -40.68 0.67 -5.84
CA ASP A 712 -40.07 1.81 -5.14
C ASP A 712 -41.23 2.76 -4.83
N GLY A 713 -41.79 2.62 -3.63
CA GLY A 713 -43.04 3.25 -3.23
C GLY A 713 -42.91 4.73 -2.88
N ASP A 714 -41.73 5.18 -2.48
CA ASP A 714 -41.46 6.58 -2.10
C ASP A 714 -40.62 7.35 -3.14
N GLY A 715 -40.04 6.65 -4.12
CA GLY A 715 -39.43 7.23 -5.32
C GLY A 715 -38.02 7.76 -5.11
N ASP A 716 -37.31 7.28 -4.09
CA ASP A 716 -35.94 7.70 -3.79
C ASP A 716 -34.88 6.96 -4.64
N GLY A 717 -35.31 6.00 -5.45
CA GLY A 717 -34.46 5.17 -6.31
C GLY A 717 -33.97 3.89 -5.64
N VAL A 718 -34.42 3.57 -4.41
CA VAL A 718 -34.16 2.33 -3.67
C VAL A 718 -35.44 1.50 -3.65
N GLY A 719 -35.34 0.21 -3.94
CA GLY A 719 -36.54 -0.63 -4.01
C GLY A 719 -37.10 -0.99 -2.63
N ASP A 720 -38.42 -1.07 -2.51
CA ASP A 720 -39.18 -1.45 -1.29
C ASP A 720 -38.64 -2.70 -0.58
N ALA A 721 -38.01 -3.61 -1.33
CA ALA A 721 -37.44 -4.86 -0.83
C ALA A 721 -36.13 -4.67 -0.05
N CYS A 722 -35.36 -3.65 -0.39
CA CYS A 722 -34.12 -3.28 0.28
C CYS A 722 -34.18 -1.91 0.97
N ASP A 723 -35.30 -1.21 0.82
CA ASP A 723 -35.62 0.00 1.54
C ASP A 723 -36.19 -0.33 2.93
N LEU A 724 -35.49 0.15 3.95
CA LEU A 724 -35.86 -0.02 5.36
C LEU A 724 -36.47 1.27 5.94
N CYS A 725 -36.60 2.33 5.13
CA CYS A 725 -37.11 3.65 5.48
C CYS A 725 -38.40 3.99 4.70
N LEU A 726 -39.33 3.03 4.59
CA LEU A 726 -40.59 3.05 3.81
C LEU A 726 -41.52 4.29 3.93
N ASN A 727 -41.17 5.37 4.65
CA ASN A 727 -42.04 6.53 4.90
C ASN A 727 -41.33 7.89 5.15
N THR A 728 -40.16 8.18 4.57
CA THR A 728 -39.57 9.53 4.73
C THR A 728 -39.14 10.17 3.41
N ILE A 729 -39.98 11.08 2.92
CA ILE A 729 -39.68 12.10 1.90
C ILE A 729 -38.81 13.21 2.50
#